data_AF-A0A251JBJ4-F1
#
_entry.id   AF-A0A251JBJ4-F1
#
_cell.length_a   1.000
_cell.length_b   1.000
_cell.length_c   1.000
_cell.angle_alpha   90.00
_cell.angle_beta   90.00
_cell.angle_gamma   90.00
#
_symmetry.space_group_name_H-M   'P 1'
#
loop_
_entity.id
_entity.type
_entity.pdbx_description
1 polymer ?
#
loop_
_entity_poly.entity_id
_entity_poly.type
_entity_poly.pdbx_seq_one_letter_code
_entity_poly.pdbx_strand_id
1 'polypeptide(L)'
;MLEFRKSLPAYKEKDAILTAISQNQVVIISGETGCGKTTQIPQFILESEIESVQGAGCSIICTQPRRISAMSVSERVASERGEQLGECVGYKVRLEGIRGRDTRLLFCTTGILLRRMLVDRNLRGITHVIVDEIHERGMNEDFLLIVLKDLLPHRPELRLILMSATLDAELFSSYFGGAPILRIPGFTYPVQTHFLENILEMTGYKLTLHNQIDDYGQEKVWRTSKQAPGKRKSQIASSVEEALRAADFKEYSPQTRESLSCWNPDCIGFNLIEYLLCNICENERPGAVLVFMTGWDDICSLKDKLLSHPILGDPSQVLLLTCHGSMASSEQRLIFDEPNDGARKIVLATNIAETSITINDVVFVLDCGKAKETSYDALNNTPCLLPSWISKVSAQQRRGRAGRVQPGECYHLYPRCVYEAFAEYQLPEILRTPLQSLCLQIKSLKLGSISEFLSRALQSPELLAVQNAIDYLKIIGALDKNENLTVLGQYLTMLPLEPKLGKMLILGAIFNCLDPILTVVCGLSVRDPFLTPMDKRDLAEAAKSQFSRDYSDHLALVRAYEGWKDAEIDFAGYDYCWKNFLSIQSMKAIDTLRNEFFSLLKDAGLVDSNTATCNAWSHEEHLIRAIICYGLYPGLSSVVHNEKSFSLKTMEDGQVLLYSNSVNARESKIPYPWLVFNEKIKVNAVFLRDSTAISDSVLLLFGGSISKGDIDGHLKMLGGYLEFFMEPDIAETYQSLRRELDELIQTKLLNPRMDIHAYHELLSAIRLLVSEDKCDGKFVFGRQVLKPSKISVISTQPALMSRTESGPGGDNSKSQLQTLLTRSGYAAPIYKTRQLKNNQFRATVEFNGMQIMGQPCNNKKSAEKDAAAEALQWLMGGTQTGHEYVNHMSMLVKKSKKDHY
;
A
#
# COMPACT_ATOMS: atom_id res chain seq x y z
N MET A 1 -41.96 -8.99 -4.07
CA MET A 1 -40.57 -9.39 -4.35
C MET A 1 -40.40 -10.11 -5.68
N LEU A 2 -41.15 -11.16 -5.99
CA LEU A 2 -41.00 -11.88 -7.27
C LEU A 2 -41.22 -10.98 -8.51
N GLU A 3 -42.21 -10.09 -8.49
CA GLU A 3 -42.42 -9.12 -9.58
C GLU A 3 -41.22 -8.19 -9.80
N PHE A 4 -40.58 -7.74 -8.72
CA PHE A 4 -39.33 -6.98 -8.79
C PHE A 4 -38.19 -7.81 -9.39
N ARG A 5 -38.03 -9.08 -8.97
CA ARG A 5 -37.01 -9.97 -9.56
C ARG A 5 -37.23 -10.15 -11.07
N LYS A 6 -38.49 -10.28 -11.51
CA LYS A 6 -38.88 -10.40 -12.92
C LYS A 6 -38.60 -9.15 -13.76
N SER A 7 -38.53 -7.97 -13.14
CA SER A 7 -38.22 -6.72 -13.88
C SER A 7 -36.73 -6.58 -14.18
N LEU A 8 -35.85 -7.31 -13.47
CA LEU A 8 -34.40 -7.25 -13.67
C LEU A 8 -33.98 -7.90 -15.00
N PRO A 9 -33.02 -7.32 -15.74
CA PRO A 9 -32.55 -7.88 -17.01
C PRO A 9 -32.03 -9.32 -16.90
N ALA A 10 -31.35 -9.68 -15.81
CA ALA A 10 -30.85 -11.04 -15.59
C ALA A 10 -31.97 -12.09 -15.59
N TYR A 11 -33.20 -11.73 -15.20
CA TYR A 11 -34.32 -12.67 -15.19
C TYR A 11 -34.78 -13.06 -16.60
N LYS A 12 -34.68 -12.14 -17.57
CA LYS A 12 -35.01 -12.40 -18.98
C LYS A 12 -34.08 -13.42 -19.61
N GLU A 13 -32.83 -13.44 -19.15
CA GLU A 13 -31.78 -14.37 -19.61
C GLU A 13 -31.66 -15.64 -18.72
N LYS A 14 -32.60 -15.86 -17.78
CA LYS A 14 -32.53 -16.97 -16.80
C LYS A 14 -32.27 -18.32 -17.46
N ASP A 15 -33.07 -18.68 -18.46
CA ASP A 15 -33.00 -20.01 -19.10
C ASP A 15 -31.71 -20.18 -19.92
N ALA A 16 -31.24 -19.13 -20.59
CA ALA A 16 -29.98 -19.12 -21.32
C ALA A 16 -28.78 -19.29 -20.38
N ILE A 17 -28.79 -18.59 -19.24
CA ILE A 17 -27.76 -18.70 -18.20
C ILE A 17 -27.72 -20.12 -17.63
N LEU A 18 -28.86 -20.69 -17.22
CA LEU A 18 -28.93 -22.03 -16.65
C LEU A 18 -28.50 -23.10 -17.66
N THR A 19 -28.92 -22.96 -18.92
CA THR A 19 -28.50 -23.86 -20.01
C THR A 19 -26.98 -23.84 -20.17
N ALA A 20 -26.38 -22.66 -20.23
CA ALA A 20 -24.93 -22.55 -20.39
C ALA A 20 -24.16 -23.14 -19.20
N ILE A 21 -24.61 -22.91 -17.97
CA ILE A 21 -24.00 -23.47 -16.74
C ILE A 21 -24.09 -25.00 -16.72
N SER A 22 -25.20 -25.57 -17.19
CA SER A 22 -25.36 -27.03 -17.26
C SER A 22 -24.42 -27.68 -18.30
N GLN A 23 -24.24 -27.03 -19.45
CA GLN A 23 -23.48 -27.54 -20.59
C GLN A 23 -21.97 -27.34 -20.48
N ASN A 24 -21.52 -26.35 -19.71
CA ASN A 24 -20.11 -25.95 -19.65
C ASN A 24 -19.59 -26.02 -18.23
N GLN A 25 -18.32 -26.39 -18.05
CA GLN A 25 -17.71 -26.41 -16.73
C GLN A 25 -17.41 -24.99 -16.23
N VAL A 26 -17.02 -24.09 -17.14
CA VAL A 26 -16.74 -22.68 -16.86
C VAL A 26 -17.65 -21.81 -17.71
N VAL A 27 -18.29 -20.81 -17.12
CA VAL A 27 -19.13 -19.83 -17.82
C VAL A 27 -18.78 -18.42 -17.35
N ILE A 28 -18.67 -17.49 -18.29
CA ILE A 28 -18.44 -16.07 -17.98
C ILE A 28 -19.74 -15.32 -18.24
N ILE A 29 -20.18 -14.55 -17.24
CA ILE A 29 -21.40 -13.76 -17.32
C ILE A 29 -21.04 -12.28 -17.15
N SER A 30 -21.16 -11.55 -18.26
CA SER A 30 -20.92 -10.11 -18.31
C SER A 30 -22.25 -9.36 -18.31
N GLY A 31 -22.32 -8.21 -17.65
CA GLY A 31 -23.48 -7.33 -17.75
C GLY A 31 -23.30 -6.09 -16.89
N GLU A 32 -23.98 -4.99 -17.21
CA GLU A 32 -23.79 -3.73 -16.48
C GLU A 32 -24.13 -3.82 -14.98
N THR A 33 -23.64 -2.86 -14.18
CA THR A 33 -24.04 -2.76 -12.78
C THR A 33 -25.56 -2.57 -12.68
N GLY A 34 -26.21 -3.25 -11.74
CA GLY A 34 -27.66 -3.18 -11.56
C GLY A 34 -28.48 -4.17 -12.41
N CYS A 35 -27.88 -4.92 -13.35
CA CYS A 35 -28.63 -5.89 -14.15
C CYS A 35 -29.11 -7.15 -13.37
N GLY A 36 -28.65 -7.34 -12.13
CA GLY A 36 -29.09 -8.41 -11.24
C GLY A 36 -28.17 -9.63 -11.15
N LYS A 37 -26.96 -9.62 -11.72
CA LYS A 37 -26.01 -10.76 -11.70
C LYS A 37 -25.83 -11.37 -10.30
N THR A 38 -25.31 -10.56 -9.39
CA THR A 38 -24.89 -10.94 -8.04
C THR A 38 -26.01 -11.49 -7.18
N THR A 39 -27.22 -10.91 -7.29
CA THR A 39 -28.37 -11.33 -6.48
C THR A 39 -29.15 -12.46 -7.13
N GLN A 40 -29.27 -12.50 -8.45
CA GLN A 40 -30.20 -13.41 -9.14
C GLN A 40 -29.55 -14.72 -9.59
N ILE A 41 -28.34 -14.70 -10.15
CA ILE A 41 -27.70 -15.91 -10.73
C ILE A 41 -27.54 -17.03 -9.69
N PRO A 42 -27.06 -16.78 -8.46
CA PRO A 42 -26.98 -17.83 -7.44
C PRO A 42 -28.35 -18.40 -7.07
N GLN A 43 -29.40 -17.55 -7.06
CA GLN A 43 -30.78 -17.99 -6.82
C GLN A 43 -31.31 -18.84 -7.97
N PHE A 44 -31.04 -18.48 -9.22
CA PHE A 44 -31.47 -19.27 -10.38
C PHE A 44 -30.90 -20.67 -10.36
N ILE A 45 -29.61 -20.82 -10.05
CA ILE A 45 -28.96 -22.13 -9.93
C ILE A 45 -29.64 -22.93 -8.82
N LEU A 46 -29.77 -22.34 -7.63
CA LEU A 46 -30.37 -23.02 -6.49
C LEU A 46 -31.82 -23.44 -6.74
N GLU A 47 -32.64 -22.56 -7.32
CA GLU A 47 -34.03 -22.83 -7.70
C GLU A 47 -34.11 -23.97 -8.74
N SER A 48 -33.27 -23.93 -9.78
CA SER A 48 -33.21 -24.96 -10.82
C SER A 48 -32.85 -26.33 -10.26
N GLU A 49 -31.90 -26.39 -9.32
CA GLU A 49 -31.50 -27.63 -8.64
C GLU A 49 -32.62 -28.15 -7.73
N ILE A 50 -33.36 -27.27 -7.05
CA ILE A 50 -34.53 -27.65 -6.23
C ILE A 50 -35.66 -28.20 -7.13
N GLU A 51 -35.97 -27.51 -8.22
CA GLU A 51 -36.98 -27.95 -9.21
C GLU A 51 -36.60 -29.29 -9.85
N SER A 52 -35.30 -29.56 -9.99
CA SER A 52 -34.76 -30.84 -10.49
C SER A 52 -34.63 -31.93 -9.40
N VAL A 53 -35.13 -31.69 -8.18
CA VAL A 53 -35.06 -32.62 -7.02
C VAL A 53 -33.62 -32.94 -6.60
N GLN A 54 -32.66 -32.06 -6.91
CA GLN A 54 -31.25 -32.14 -6.55
C GLN A 54 -30.83 -31.08 -5.52
N GLY A 55 -31.77 -30.25 -5.03
CA GLY A 55 -31.50 -29.17 -4.08
C GLY A 55 -30.76 -29.61 -2.79
N ALA A 56 -30.98 -30.84 -2.32
CA ALA A 56 -30.27 -31.39 -1.16
C ALA A 56 -28.78 -31.70 -1.43
N GLY A 57 -28.39 -31.88 -2.69
CA GLY A 57 -26.99 -32.02 -3.13
C GLY A 57 -26.34 -30.68 -3.52
N CYS A 58 -27.15 -29.65 -3.80
CA CYS A 58 -26.65 -28.34 -4.21
C CYS A 58 -25.94 -27.61 -3.05
N SER A 59 -24.77 -27.07 -3.35
CA SER A 59 -24.01 -26.17 -2.49
C SER A 59 -23.21 -25.19 -3.35
N ILE A 60 -23.48 -23.90 -3.13
CA ILE A 60 -22.98 -22.78 -3.91
C ILE A 60 -22.15 -21.88 -3.00
N ILE A 61 -20.94 -21.55 -3.43
CA ILE A 61 -20.13 -20.48 -2.84
C ILE A 61 -20.05 -19.32 -3.82
N CYS A 62 -20.44 -18.13 -3.38
CA CYS A 62 -20.29 -16.90 -4.16
C CYS A 62 -19.27 -15.98 -3.47
N THR A 63 -18.13 -15.74 -4.11
CA THR A 63 -17.11 -14.85 -3.56
C THR A 63 -17.41 -13.40 -3.92
N GLN A 64 -17.13 -12.51 -2.97
CA GLN A 64 -17.22 -11.06 -3.11
C GLN A 64 -15.87 -10.44 -2.72
N PRO A 65 -15.41 -9.39 -3.42
CA PRO A 65 -14.13 -8.76 -3.11
C PRO A 65 -14.13 -8.06 -1.73
N ARG A 66 -15.31 -7.62 -1.26
CA ARG A 66 -15.44 -6.77 -0.06
C ARG A 66 -16.39 -7.38 0.98
N ARG A 67 -16.07 -7.16 2.26
CA ARG A 67 -16.87 -7.64 3.41
C ARG A 67 -18.30 -7.13 3.36
N ILE A 68 -18.47 -5.83 3.16
CA ILE A 68 -19.79 -5.18 3.12
C ILE A 68 -20.64 -5.77 2.00
N SER A 69 -20.07 -6.03 0.82
CA SER A 69 -20.79 -6.66 -0.30
C SER A 69 -21.26 -8.07 0.04
N ALA A 70 -20.40 -8.92 0.64
CA ALA A 70 -20.80 -10.27 1.06
C ALA A 70 -21.98 -10.24 2.04
N MET A 71 -21.97 -9.32 3.00
CA MET A 71 -23.01 -9.16 4.01
C MET A 71 -24.31 -8.64 3.39
N SER A 72 -24.27 -7.47 2.74
CA SER A 72 -25.47 -6.80 2.23
C SER A 72 -26.16 -7.60 1.11
N VAL A 73 -25.39 -8.27 0.24
CA VAL A 73 -25.95 -9.15 -0.79
C VAL A 73 -26.64 -10.34 -0.15
N SER A 74 -26.02 -10.98 0.86
CA SER A 74 -26.62 -12.13 1.53
C SER A 74 -27.94 -11.78 2.24
N GLU A 75 -28.00 -10.63 2.93
CA GLU A 75 -29.21 -10.10 3.56
C GLU A 75 -30.29 -9.80 2.53
N ARG A 76 -29.91 -9.16 1.42
CA ARG A 76 -30.83 -8.85 0.32
C ARG A 76 -31.41 -10.12 -0.30
N VAL A 77 -30.58 -11.13 -0.56
CA VAL A 77 -30.99 -12.40 -1.17
C VAL A 77 -31.87 -13.20 -0.21
N ALA A 78 -31.57 -13.24 1.09
CA ALA A 78 -32.45 -13.86 2.08
C ALA A 78 -33.83 -13.16 2.12
N SER A 79 -33.85 -11.82 2.13
CA SER A 79 -35.09 -11.03 2.07
C SER A 79 -35.90 -11.27 0.78
N GLU A 80 -35.23 -11.37 -0.37
CA GLU A 80 -35.88 -11.69 -1.65
C GLU A 80 -36.56 -13.06 -1.66
N ARG A 81 -36.06 -14.00 -0.86
CA ARG A 81 -36.60 -15.35 -0.69
C ARG A 81 -37.64 -15.46 0.42
N GLY A 82 -37.81 -14.42 1.25
CA GLY A 82 -38.67 -14.45 2.42
C GLY A 82 -38.14 -15.35 3.54
N GLU A 83 -36.82 -15.56 3.58
CA GLU A 83 -36.12 -16.43 4.53
C GLU A 83 -35.31 -15.59 5.53
N GLN A 84 -34.98 -16.16 6.69
CA GLN A 84 -34.02 -15.54 7.60
C GLN A 84 -32.59 -15.85 7.16
N LEU A 85 -31.70 -14.90 7.34
CA LEU A 85 -30.28 -15.11 7.10
C LEU A 85 -29.75 -16.22 8.03
N GLY A 86 -29.03 -17.19 7.47
CA GLY A 86 -28.54 -18.38 8.17
C GLY A 86 -29.36 -19.63 7.89
N GLU A 87 -30.54 -19.53 7.26
CA GLU A 87 -31.29 -20.67 6.75
C GLU A 87 -30.65 -21.17 5.45
N CYS A 88 -31.27 -21.00 4.28
CA CYS A 88 -30.72 -21.45 3.01
C CYS A 88 -29.58 -20.55 2.50
N VAL A 89 -29.62 -19.26 2.87
CA VAL A 89 -28.65 -18.23 2.48
C VAL A 89 -27.86 -17.77 3.70
N GLY A 90 -26.53 -17.67 3.58
CA GLY A 90 -25.68 -17.15 4.65
C GLY A 90 -24.48 -16.41 4.11
N TYR A 91 -23.68 -15.85 5.02
CA TYR A 91 -22.39 -15.27 4.67
C TYR A 91 -21.27 -15.68 5.63
N LYS A 92 -20.03 -15.62 5.13
CA LYS A 92 -18.82 -15.72 5.95
C LYS A 92 -17.78 -14.71 5.52
N VAL A 93 -17.41 -13.82 6.43
CA VAL A 93 -16.31 -12.86 6.26
C VAL A 93 -15.27 -13.11 7.37
N ARG A 94 -14.20 -12.34 7.41
CA ARG A 94 -13.25 -12.41 8.52
C ARG A 94 -13.93 -11.92 9.81
N LEU A 95 -13.72 -12.63 10.92
CA LEU A 95 -14.27 -12.38 12.27
C LEU A 95 -15.78 -12.57 12.45
N GLU A 96 -16.52 -12.74 11.35
CA GLU A 96 -17.98 -12.66 11.39
C GLU A 96 -18.61 -13.59 10.35
N GLY A 97 -19.79 -14.13 10.63
CA GLY A 97 -20.54 -14.89 9.64
C GLY A 97 -21.74 -15.60 10.24
N ILE A 98 -22.76 -15.76 9.41
CA ILE A 98 -24.03 -16.39 9.74
C ILE A 98 -24.24 -17.55 8.77
N ARG A 99 -24.27 -18.77 9.31
CA ARG A 99 -24.45 -20.01 8.56
C ARG A 99 -25.13 -21.06 9.45
N GLY A 100 -26.22 -21.65 8.96
CA GLY A 100 -26.88 -22.80 9.57
C GLY A 100 -26.49 -24.12 8.92
N ARG A 101 -27.12 -25.21 9.38
CA ARG A 101 -26.92 -26.55 8.82
C ARG A 101 -27.46 -26.66 7.39
N ASP A 102 -28.54 -25.94 7.10
CA ASP A 102 -29.24 -25.99 5.82
C ASP A 102 -28.75 -24.95 4.80
N THR A 103 -27.72 -24.16 5.14
CA THR A 103 -27.18 -23.14 4.23
C THR A 103 -26.58 -23.76 2.99
N ARG A 104 -27.22 -23.53 1.85
CA ARG A 104 -26.81 -24.01 0.52
C ARG A 104 -26.12 -22.93 -0.29
N LEU A 105 -26.48 -21.66 -0.10
CA LEU A 105 -25.85 -20.52 -0.74
C LEU A 105 -25.05 -19.72 0.29
N LEU A 106 -23.72 -19.74 0.15
CA LEU A 106 -22.81 -19.02 1.03
C LEU A 106 -22.11 -17.89 0.28
N PHE A 107 -22.38 -16.64 0.66
CA PHE A 107 -21.59 -15.50 0.24
C PHE A 107 -20.34 -15.36 1.11
N CYS A 108 -19.16 -15.20 0.55
CA CYS A 108 -17.96 -15.01 1.36
C CYS A 108 -16.96 -14.08 0.69
N THR A 109 -15.98 -13.58 1.45
CA THR A 109 -14.84 -12.92 0.79
C THR A 109 -13.94 -13.95 0.11
N THR A 110 -13.24 -13.54 -0.94
CA THR A 110 -12.27 -14.37 -1.68
C THR A 110 -11.25 -15.02 -0.74
N GLY A 111 -10.74 -14.27 0.24
CA GLY A 111 -9.80 -14.77 1.25
C GLY A 111 -10.38 -15.88 2.17
N ILE A 112 -11.70 -15.91 2.41
CA ILE A 112 -12.33 -16.99 3.19
C ILE A 112 -12.35 -18.29 2.39
N LEU A 113 -12.61 -18.23 1.08
CA LEU A 113 -12.56 -19.41 0.22
C LEU A 113 -11.13 -19.95 0.11
N LEU A 114 -10.14 -19.08 -0.11
CA LEU A 114 -8.72 -19.47 -0.11
C LEU A 114 -8.31 -20.14 1.21
N ARG A 115 -8.75 -19.61 2.35
CA ARG A 115 -8.50 -20.23 3.66
C ARG A 115 -9.18 -21.59 3.81
N ARG A 116 -10.38 -21.77 3.25
CA ARG A 116 -11.04 -23.09 3.22
C ARG A 116 -10.23 -24.09 2.39
N MET A 117 -9.65 -23.66 1.27
CA MET A 117 -8.83 -24.50 0.41
C MET A 117 -7.51 -24.96 1.06
N LEU A 118 -7.05 -24.27 2.13
CA LEU A 118 -5.93 -24.77 2.95
C LEU A 118 -6.26 -26.09 3.63
N VAL A 119 -7.51 -26.27 4.05
CA VAL A 119 -8.00 -27.47 4.73
C VAL A 119 -8.59 -28.48 3.74
N ASP A 120 -9.40 -27.99 2.80
CA ASP A 120 -10.09 -28.81 1.79
C ASP A 120 -9.76 -28.32 0.37
N ARG A 121 -8.64 -28.81 -0.16
CA ARG A 121 -8.13 -28.44 -1.49
C ARG A 121 -9.09 -28.78 -2.63
N ASN A 122 -9.91 -29.82 -2.45
CA ASN A 122 -10.80 -30.31 -3.49
C ASN A 122 -12.20 -29.70 -3.42
N LEU A 123 -12.46 -28.83 -2.44
CA LEU A 123 -13.77 -28.23 -2.17
C LEU A 123 -14.89 -29.30 -2.17
N ARG A 124 -14.68 -30.38 -1.41
CA ARG A 124 -15.59 -31.52 -1.33
C ARG A 124 -16.99 -31.06 -0.91
N GLY A 125 -18.00 -31.54 -1.63
CA GLY A 125 -19.40 -31.20 -1.41
C GLY A 125 -19.84 -29.85 -1.98
N ILE A 126 -18.93 -29.03 -2.52
CA ILE A 126 -19.31 -27.80 -3.25
C ILE A 126 -19.61 -28.15 -4.71
N THR A 127 -20.77 -27.74 -5.20
CA THR A 127 -21.23 -28.00 -6.57
C THR A 127 -20.91 -26.85 -7.52
N HIS A 128 -21.01 -25.62 -7.03
CA HIS A 128 -20.85 -24.40 -7.81
C HIS A 128 -19.96 -23.40 -7.05
N VAL A 129 -18.99 -22.83 -7.75
CA VAL A 129 -18.20 -21.69 -7.27
C VAL A 129 -18.48 -20.52 -8.21
N ILE A 130 -18.87 -19.40 -7.64
CA ILE A 130 -19.13 -18.15 -8.34
C ILE A 130 -18.08 -17.15 -7.89
N VAL A 131 -17.28 -16.63 -8.81
CA VAL A 131 -16.36 -15.52 -8.53
C VAL A 131 -16.96 -14.25 -9.11
N ASP A 132 -17.47 -13.38 -8.23
CA ASP A 132 -18.07 -12.12 -8.63
C ASP A 132 -17.05 -10.99 -8.73
N GLU A 133 -17.41 -9.94 -9.47
CA GLU A 133 -16.64 -8.70 -9.60
C GLU A 133 -15.19 -8.94 -10.09
N ILE A 134 -14.95 -9.94 -10.96
CA ILE A 134 -13.60 -10.32 -11.43
C ILE A 134 -12.83 -9.19 -12.12
N HIS A 135 -13.54 -8.16 -12.60
CA HIS A 135 -12.96 -6.98 -13.22
C HIS A 135 -12.28 -6.02 -12.24
N GLU A 136 -12.50 -6.15 -10.92
CA GLU A 136 -11.72 -5.39 -9.93
C GLU A 136 -10.25 -5.85 -9.89
N ARG A 137 -9.93 -7.06 -10.41
CA ARG A 137 -8.55 -7.60 -10.55
C ARG A 137 -7.73 -7.48 -9.25
N GLY A 138 -8.38 -7.77 -8.12
CA GLY A 138 -7.74 -7.81 -6.81
C GLY A 138 -6.77 -8.98 -6.66
N MET A 139 -5.86 -8.87 -5.70
CA MET A 139 -4.78 -9.86 -5.52
C MET A 139 -5.31 -11.27 -5.21
N ASN A 140 -6.32 -11.36 -4.33
CA ASN A 140 -6.88 -12.65 -3.93
C ASN A 140 -7.73 -13.26 -5.04
N GLU A 141 -8.39 -12.44 -5.85
CA GLU A 141 -9.23 -12.85 -6.98
C GLU A 141 -8.36 -13.50 -8.05
N ASP A 142 -7.32 -12.81 -8.52
CA ASP A 142 -6.38 -13.35 -9.50
C ASP A 142 -5.69 -14.62 -8.96
N PHE A 143 -5.33 -14.64 -7.66
CA PHE A 143 -4.76 -15.84 -7.02
C PHE A 143 -5.75 -17.01 -7.01
N LEU A 144 -7.01 -16.78 -6.63
CA LEU A 144 -8.06 -17.79 -6.61
C LEU A 144 -8.31 -18.35 -8.02
N LEU A 145 -8.26 -17.52 -9.07
CA LEU A 145 -8.46 -17.98 -10.44
C LEU A 145 -7.38 -18.98 -10.89
N ILE A 146 -6.11 -18.79 -10.48
CA ILE A 146 -5.04 -19.75 -10.76
C ILE A 146 -5.33 -21.08 -10.05
N VAL A 147 -5.69 -21.03 -8.76
CA VAL A 147 -5.98 -22.23 -7.96
C VAL A 147 -7.20 -22.99 -8.50
N LEU A 148 -8.26 -22.29 -8.88
CA LEU A 148 -9.45 -22.89 -9.47
C LEU A 148 -9.16 -23.51 -10.83
N LYS A 149 -8.35 -22.84 -11.67
CA LYS A 149 -7.93 -23.39 -12.97
C LYS A 149 -7.19 -24.72 -12.83
N ASP A 150 -6.32 -24.85 -11.82
CA ASP A 150 -5.63 -26.12 -11.50
C ASP A 150 -6.58 -27.18 -10.91
N LEU A 151 -7.64 -26.76 -10.21
CA LEU A 151 -8.61 -27.66 -9.59
C LEU A 151 -9.61 -28.25 -10.60
N LEU A 152 -10.05 -27.48 -11.60
CA LEU A 152 -11.10 -27.88 -12.54
C LEU A 152 -10.85 -29.23 -13.25
N PRO A 153 -9.64 -29.56 -13.73
CA PRO A 153 -9.35 -30.88 -14.31
C PRO A 153 -9.53 -32.05 -13.33
N HIS A 154 -9.38 -31.79 -12.02
CA HIS A 154 -9.52 -32.80 -10.96
C HIS A 154 -10.96 -32.93 -10.45
N ARG A 155 -11.84 -32.00 -10.81
CA ARG A 155 -13.24 -31.89 -10.37
C ARG A 155 -14.15 -31.58 -11.57
N PRO A 156 -14.32 -32.52 -12.54
CA PRO A 156 -15.12 -32.31 -13.75
C PRO A 156 -16.60 -31.95 -13.48
N GLU A 157 -17.12 -32.33 -12.32
CA GLU A 157 -18.47 -32.02 -11.84
C GLU A 157 -18.63 -30.59 -11.29
N LEU A 158 -17.53 -29.95 -10.87
CA LEU A 158 -17.56 -28.61 -10.29
C LEU A 158 -17.83 -27.58 -11.39
N ARG A 159 -18.83 -26.71 -11.17
CA ARG A 159 -19.14 -25.60 -12.08
C ARG A 159 -18.53 -24.30 -11.57
N LEU A 160 -17.84 -23.59 -12.45
CA LEU A 160 -17.26 -22.27 -12.19
C LEU A 160 -17.99 -21.20 -12.99
N ILE A 161 -18.49 -20.19 -12.28
CA ILE A 161 -19.16 -19.04 -12.88
C ILE A 161 -18.34 -17.79 -12.56
N LEU A 162 -17.95 -17.05 -13.58
CA LEU A 162 -17.17 -15.82 -13.45
C LEU A 162 -18.07 -14.65 -13.82
N MET A 163 -18.29 -13.71 -12.91
CA MET A 163 -19.18 -12.56 -13.15
C MET A 163 -18.39 -11.25 -13.26
N SER A 164 -18.68 -10.47 -14.29
CA SER A 164 -18.02 -9.19 -14.57
C SER A 164 -19.04 -8.08 -14.88
N ALA A 165 -18.75 -6.86 -14.46
CA ALA A 165 -19.52 -5.68 -14.86
C ALA A 165 -19.04 -5.08 -16.20
N THR A 166 -17.84 -5.45 -16.66
CA THR A 166 -17.11 -4.79 -17.75
C THR A 166 -16.83 -5.76 -18.91
N LEU A 167 -16.51 -5.19 -20.07
CA LEU A 167 -16.36 -5.88 -21.35
C LEU A 167 -15.09 -6.76 -21.49
N ASP A 168 -14.23 -6.86 -20.47
CA ASP A 168 -12.99 -7.68 -20.53
C ASP A 168 -13.23 -9.19 -20.39
N ALA A 169 -14.41 -9.68 -20.79
CA ALA A 169 -14.78 -11.08 -20.69
C ALA A 169 -13.89 -11.99 -21.56
N GLU A 170 -13.29 -11.43 -22.63
CA GLU A 170 -12.43 -12.17 -23.56
C GLU A 170 -11.11 -12.60 -22.93
N LEU A 171 -10.52 -11.76 -22.06
CA LEU A 171 -9.29 -12.10 -21.34
C LEU A 171 -9.53 -13.32 -20.44
N PHE A 172 -10.64 -13.34 -19.69
CA PHE A 172 -11.00 -14.48 -18.85
C PHE A 172 -11.38 -15.71 -19.69
N SER A 173 -12.09 -15.53 -20.81
CA SER A 173 -12.46 -16.65 -21.70
C SER A 173 -11.21 -17.33 -22.24
N SER A 174 -10.27 -16.55 -22.76
CA SER A 174 -8.98 -17.04 -23.26
C SER A 174 -8.21 -17.78 -22.18
N TYR A 175 -8.19 -17.26 -20.95
CA TYR A 175 -7.50 -17.89 -19.83
C TYR A 175 -8.09 -19.24 -19.42
N PHE A 176 -9.42 -19.41 -19.53
CA PHE A 176 -10.14 -20.65 -19.24
C PHE A 176 -10.41 -21.49 -20.50
N GLY A 177 -9.60 -21.35 -21.56
CA GLY A 177 -9.66 -22.23 -22.72
C GLY A 177 -10.83 -21.98 -23.67
N GLY A 178 -11.28 -20.73 -23.79
CA GLY A 178 -12.41 -20.33 -24.65
C GLY A 178 -13.77 -20.51 -24.00
N ALA A 179 -13.86 -20.34 -22.67
CA ALA A 179 -15.12 -20.47 -21.93
C ALA A 179 -16.21 -19.54 -22.50
N PRO A 180 -17.47 -20.01 -22.63
CA PRO A 180 -18.54 -19.21 -23.23
C PRO A 180 -18.84 -17.95 -22.41
N ILE A 181 -19.09 -16.86 -23.13
CA ILE A 181 -19.44 -15.56 -22.57
C ILE A 181 -20.93 -15.29 -22.83
N LEU A 182 -21.72 -15.12 -21.77
CA LEU A 182 -23.07 -14.58 -21.85
C LEU A 182 -23.07 -13.11 -21.48
N ARG A 183 -23.79 -12.31 -22.27
CA ARG A 183 -23.95 -10.88 -22.04
C ARG A 183 -25.39 -10.59 -21.64
N ILE A 184 -25.59 -10.17 -20.39
CA ILE A 184 -26.87 -9.68 -19.91
C ILE A 184 -26.99 -8.21 -20.32
N PRO A 185 -28.00 -7.84 -21.14
CA PRO A 185 -28.21 -6.45 -21.51
C PRO A 185 -28.49 -5.61 -20.27
N GLY A 186 -27.85 -4.45 -20.14
CA GLY A 186 -28.10 -3.51 -19.07
C GLY A 186 -29.43 -2.76 -19.25
N PHE A 187 -30.03 -2.34 -18.15
CA PHE A 187 -31.02 -1.27 -18.13
C PHE A 187 -30.44 -0.15 -17.26
N THR A 188 -29.68 0.74 -17.89
CA THR A 188 -29.28 2.02 -17.30
C THR A 188 -30.04 3.11 -18.05
N TYR A 189 -30.54 4.10 -17.31
CA TYR A 189 -31.09 5.29 -17.95
C TYR A 189 -29.95 6.01 -18.70
N PRO A 190 -30.24 6.66 -19.82
CA PRO A 190 -29.21 7.35 -20.60
C PRO A 190 -28.53 8.41 -19.73
N VAL A 191 -27.19 8.39 -19.74
CA VAL A 191 -26.36 9.40 -19.05
C VAL A 191 -25.66 10.25 -20.10
N GLN A 192 -26.03 11.54 -20.17
CA GLN A 192 -25.37 12.48 -21.07
C GLN A 192 -23.97 12.80 -20.52
N THR A 193 -22.98 12.81 -21.40
CA THR A 193 -21.57 12.98 -21.04
C THR A 193 -21.05 14.28 -21.62
N HIS A 194 -20.42 15.10 -20.77
CA HIS A 194 -19.82 16.38 -21.15
C HIS A 194 -18.34 16.36 -20.80
N PHE A 195 -17.47 16.49 -21.80
CA PHE A 195 -16.04 16.72 -21.59
C PHE A 195 -15.76 18.20 -21.36
N LEU A 196 -14.56 18.52 -20.86
CA LEU A 196 -14.20 19.88 -20.45
C LEU A 196 -14.50 20.93 -21.53
N GLU A 197 -14.17 20.67 -22.78
CA GLU A 197 -14.44 21.56 -23.91
C GLU A 197 -15.93 21.84 -24.09
N ASN A 198 -16.81 20.84 -23.88
CA ASN A 198 -18.26 21.03 -23.94
C ASN A 198 -18.78 21.82 -22.74
N ILE A 199 -18.21 21.57 -21.55
CA ILE A 199 -18.57 22.26 -20.30
C ILE A 199 -18.26 23.76 -20.43
N LEU A 200 -17.06 24.10 -20.90
CA LEU A 200 -16.64 25.50 -21.08
C LEU A 200 -17.49 26.20 -22.15
N GLU A 201 -17.80 25.51 -23.25
CA GLU A 201 -18.62 26.06 -24.33
C GLU A 201 -20.07 26.33 -23.88
N MET A 202 -20.69 25.39 -23.15
CA MET A 202 -22.10 25.55 -22.73
C MET A 202 -22.27 26.55 -21.58
N THR A 203 -21.31 26.62 -20.68
CA THR A 203 -21.41 27.48 -19.48
C THR A 203 -20.84 28.88 -19.72
N GLY A 204 -19.97 29.03 -20.73
CA GLY A 204 -19.20 30.26 -20.94
C GLY A 204 -18.12 30.50 -19.87
N TYR A 205 -17.84 29.52 -18.99
CA TYR A 205 -16.82 29.65 -17.96
C TYR A 205 -15.43 29.82 -18.59
N LYS A 206 -14.69 30.87 -18.21
CA LYS A 206 -13.34 31.13 -18.73
C LYS A 206 -12.27 30.59 -17.78
N LEU A 207 -11.48 29.64 -18.26
CA LEU A 207 -10.27 29.21 -17.55
C LEU A 207 -9.14 30.20 -17.80
N THR A 208 -8.43 30.50 -16.73
CA THR A 208 -7.23 31.36 -16.72
C THR A 208 -6.14 30.65 -15.94
N LEU A 209 -4.89 31.12 -16.04
CA LEU A 209 -3.79 30.58 -15.25
C LEU A 209 -3.98 30.77 -13.73
N HIS A 210 -4.74 31.79 -13.32
CA HIS A 210 -4.92 32.13 -11.90
C HIS A 210 -6.10 31.39 -11.27
N ASN A 211 -7.25 31.32 -11.95
CA ASN A 211 -8.44 30.63 -11.41
C ASN A 211 -8.37 29.10 -11.48
N GLN A 212 -7.27 28.52 -11.97
CA GLN A 212 -7.05 27.08 -11.89
C GLN A 212 -6.26 26.65 -10.68
N ILE A 213 -5.51 27.58 -10.10
CA ILE A 213 -4.68 27.34 -8.93
C ILE A 213 -5.40 27.97 -7.75
N ASP A 214 -6.13 27.16 -6.98
CA ASP A 214 -6.67 27.59 -5.69
C ASP A 214 -5.54 27.80 -4.66
N ASP A 215 -5.83 28.43 -3.52
CA ASP A 215 -4.84 28.72 -2.47
C ASP A 215 -4.13 27.43 -1.98
N TYR A 216 -4.85 26.32 -1.95
CA TYR A 216 -4.33 24.99 -1.65
C TYR A 216 -3.41 24.44 -2.77
N GLY A 217 -3.75 24.70 -4.03
CA GLY A 217 -3.00 24.41 -5.24
C GLY A 217 -1.70 25.19 -5.32
N GLN A 218 -1.65 26.44 -4.86
CA GLN A 218 -0.40 27.20 -4.77
C GLN A 218 0.57 26.54 -3.79
N GLU A 219 0.12 26.12 -2.61
CA GLU A 219 0.95 25.38 -1.66
C GLU A 219 1.41 24.03 -2.24
N LYS A 220 0.51 23.29 -2.91
CA LYS A 220 0.81 21.97 -3.47
C LYS A 220 1.78 22.06 -4.65
N VAL A 221 1.59 23.01 -5.58
CA VAL A 221 2.49 23.29 -6.71
C VAL A 221 3.84 23.81 -6.20
N TRP A 222 3.86 24.69 -5.19
CA TRP A 222 5.08 25.17 -4.56
C TRP A 222 5.87 24.06 -3.85
N ARG A 223 5.21 23.21 -3.07
CA ARG A 223 5.83 22.03 -2.42
C ARG A 223 6.37 21.04 -3.45
N THR A 224 5.63 20.81 -4.53
CA THR A 224 6.01 19.86 -5.61
C THR A 224 7.17 20.40 -6.46
N SER A 225 7.21 21.71 -6.71
CA SER A 225 8.25 22.38 -7.51
C SER A 225 9.60 22.52 -6.78
N LYS A 226 9.60 22.71 -5.46
CA LYS A 226 10.85 22.80 -4.66
C LYS A 226 11.53 21.45 -4.39
N GLN A 227 10.81 20.33 -4.43
CA GLN A 227 11.32 19.04 -3.93
C GLN A 227 11.66 17.99 -5.00
N ALA A 228 11.42 18.23 -6.30
CA ALA A 228 11.79 17.22 -7.32
C ALA A 228 12.02 17.78 -8.75
N PRO A 229 13.19 18.33 -9.08
CA PRO A 229 13.60 18.44 -10.47
C PRO A 229 14.07 17.06 -10.96
N GLY A 230 13.24 16.36 -11.74
CA GLY A 230 13.65 15.16 -12.49
C GLY A 230 12.86 13.85 -12.28
N LYS A 231 11.59 13.88 -11.89
CA LYS A 231 10.77 12.65 -11.83
C LYS A 231 10.56 12.06 -13.24
N ARG A 232 10.79 10.75 -13.40
CA ARG A 232 10.21 9.95 -14.51
C ARG A 232 8.69 10.07 -14.38
N LYS A 233 8.04 10.70 -15.36
CA LYS A 233 6.58 10.75 -15.44
C LYS A 233 6.05 9.33 -15.69
N SER A 234 4.86 9.02 -15.17
CA SER A 234 4.21 7.76 -15.52
C SER A 234 3.94 7.72 -17.03
N GLN A 235 3.87 6.52 -17.60
CA GLN A 235 3.56 6.36 -19.02
C GLN A 235 2.25 7.08 -19.38
N ILE A 236 1.23 6.92 -18.54
CA ILE A 236 -0.08 7.57 -18.73
C ILE A 236 0.04 9.10 -18.71
N ALA A 237 0.81 9.68 -17.79
CA ALA A 237 1.02 11.13 -17.76
C ALA A 237 1.73 11.65 -19.02
N SER A 238 2.69 10.88 -19.56
CA SER A 238 3.34 11.22 -20.84
C SER A 238 2.36 11.16 -22.01
N SER A 239 1.55 10.11 -22.09
CA SER A 239 0.53 9.95 -23.14
C SER A 239 -0.51 11.07 -23.10
N VAL A 240 -0.93 11.50 -21.91
CA VAL A 240 -1.84 12.65 -21.75
C VAL A 240 -1.21 13.95 -22.25
N GLU A 241 0.06 14.21 -21.95
CA GLU A 241 0.76 15.40 -22.45
C GLU A 241 0.91 15.40 -23.98
N GLU A 242 1.18 14.24 -24.57
CA GLU A 242 1.25 14.08 -26.03
C GLU A 242 -0.12 14.30 -26.68
N ALA A 243 -1.18 13.72 -26.11
CA ALA A 243 -2.55 13.89 -26.59
C ALA A 243 -3.01 15.36 -26.52
N LEU A 244 -2.66 16.08 -25.45
CA LEU A 244 -2.95 17.51 -25.32
C LEU A 244 -2.22 18.35 -26.37
N ARG A 245 -0.95 18.04 -26.67
CA ARG A 245 -0.17 18.74 -27.70
C ARG A 245 -0.70 18.49 -29.11
N ALA A 246 -1.28 17.32 -29.35
CA ALA A 246 -1.82 16.93 -30.65
C ALA A 246 -3.28 17.37 -30.87
N ALA A 247 -4.00 17.76 -29.81
CA ALA A 247 -5.42 18.07 -29.88
C ALA A 247 -5.69 19.35 -30.70
N ASP A 248 -6.71 19.28 -31.57
CA ASP A 248 -7.21 20.42 -32.34
C ASP A 248 -8.65 20.74 -31.89
N PHE A 249 -8.84 21.94 -31.34
CA PHE A 249 -10.13 22.41 -30.83
C PHE A 249 -10.80 23.44 -31.76
N LYS A 250 -10.45 23.48 -33.06
CA LYS A 250 -10.97 24.45 -34.04
C LYS A 250 -12.50 24.55 -34.11
N GLU A 251 -13.21 23.48 -33.78
CA GLU A 251 -14.68 23.43 -33.79
C GLU A 251 -15.32 24.25 -32.66
N TYR A 252 -14.55 24.63 -31.64
CA TYR A 252 -15.04 25.38 -30.47
C TYR A 252 -14.77 26.89 -30.59
N SER A 253 -15.52 27.67 -29.80
CA SER A 253 -15.39 29.14 -29.79
C SER A 253 -13.95 29.59 -29.45
N PRO A 254 -13.52 30.79 -29.89
CA PRO A 254 -12.22 31.34 -29.52
C PRO A 254 -12.00 31.39 -27.99
N GLN A 255 -13.04 31.67 -27.21
CA GLN A 255 -12.98 31.72 -25.76
C GLN A 255 -12.74 30.33 -25.13
N THR A 256 -13.41 29.30 -25.63
CA THR A 256 -13.21 27.92 -25.17
C THR A 256 -11.79 27.45 -25.51
N ARG A 257 -11.30 27.76 -26.71
CA ARG A 257 -9.92 27.45 -27.11
C ARG A 257 -8.88 28.14 -26.24
N GLU A 258 -9.08 29.42 -25.91
CA GLU A 258 -8.22 30.16 -24.99
C GLU A 258 -8.24 29.52 -23.59
N SER A 259 -9.43 29.16 -23.10
CA SER A 259 -9.60 28.50 -21.79
C SER A 259 -8.89 27.14 -21.73
N LEU A 260 -9.06 26.30 -22.77
CA LEU A 260 -8.38 25.00 -22.87
C LEU A 260 -6.85 25.15 -22.94
N SER A 261 -6.34 26.20 -23.58
CA SER A 261 -4.90 26.47 -23.62
C SER A 261 -4.30 26.82 -22.25
N CYS A 262 -5.14 27.34 -21.34
CA CYS A 262 -4.75 27.58 -19.96
C CYS A 262 -4.88 26.34 -19.09
N TRP A 263 -5.63 25.31 -19.50
CA TRP A 263 -5.95 24.16 -18.65
C TRP A 263 -4.68 23.41 -18.19
N ASN A 264 -4.55 23.21 -16.89
CA ASN A 264 -3.43 22.52 -16.28
C ASN A 264 -3.83 21.11 -15.81
N PRO A 265 -3.26 20.05 -16.40
CA PRO A 265 -3.55 18.67 -16.02
C PRO A 265 -3.26 18.37 -14.55
N ASP A 266 -2.36 19.08 -13.88
CA ASP A 266 -1.99 18.84 -12.48
C ASP A 266 -2.98 19.44 -11.46
N CYS A 267 -3.86 20.33 -11.90
CA CYS A 267 -4.87 20.97 -11.05
C CYS A 267 -6.20 20.17 -11.08
N ILE A 268 -6.91 20.14 -9.95
CA ILE A 268 -8.23 19.48 -9.85
C ILE A 268 -9.35 20.43 -10.32
N GLY A 269 -9.14 21.75 -10.19
CA GLY A 269 -10.08 22.76 -10.67
C GLY A 269 -11.20 23.08 -9.68
N PHE A 270 -10.90 23.38 -8.41
CA PHE A 270 -11.92 23.67 -7.38
C PHE A 270 -12.85 24.82 -7.74
N ASN A 271 -12.35 25.84 -8.46
CA ASN A 271 -13.16 26.96 -8.92
C ASN A 271 -14.17 26.55 -10.00
N LEU A 272 -13.79 25.63 -10.89
CA LEU A 272 -14.71 25.08 -11.88
C LEU A 272 -15.75 24.17 -11.20
N ILE A 273 -15.33 23.34 -10.23
CA ILE A 273 -16.24 22.48 -9.46
C ILE A 273 -17.28 23.32 -8.72
N GLU A 274 -16.86 24.33 -7.96
CA GLU A 274 -17.77 25.24 -7.25
C GLU A 274 -18.77 25.90 -8.22
N TYR A 275 -18.29 26.44 -9.35
CA TYR A 275 -19.15 27.04 -10.36
C TYR A 275 -20.18 26.06 -10.92
N LEU A 276 -19.78 24.83 -11.25
CA LEU A 276 -20.68 23.81 -11.76
C LEU A 276 -21.70 23.39 -10.70
N LEU A 277 -21.29 23.26 -9.44
CA LEU A 277 -22.20 22.94 -8.34
C LEU A 277 -23.24 24.05 -8.15
N CYS A 278 -22.85 25.33 -8.21
CA CYS A 278 -23.80 26.45 -8.19
C CYS A 278 -24.78 26.36 -9.36
N ASN A 279 -24.28 26.22 -10.59
CA ASN A 279 -25.12 26.13 -11.78
C ASN A 279 -26.11 24.96 -11.70
N ILE A 280 -25.67 23.79 -11.23
CA ILE A 280 -26.52 22.62 -11.04
C ILE A 280 -27.59 22.91 -9.97
N CYS A 281 -27.22 23.46 -8.82
CA CYS A 281 -28.16 23.79 -7.75
C CYS A 281 -29.25 24.78 -8.18
N GLU A 282 -28.89 25.79 -8.99
CA GLU A 282 -29.81 26.86 -9.41
C GLU A 282 -30.66 26.51 -10.64
N ASN A 283 -30.07 25.84 -11.64
CA ASN A 283 -30.66 25.75 -12.97
C ASN A 283 -31.11 24.32 -13.36
N GLU A 284 -30.59 23.29 -12.70
CA GLU A 284 -30.85 21.90 -13.08
C GLU A 284 -31.98 21.24 -12.28
N ARG A 285 -32.56 20.20 -12.88
CA ARG A 285 -33.61 19.36 -12.28
C ARG A 285 -33.19 18.73 -10.94
N PRO A 286 -34.14 18.29 -10.09
CA PRO A 286 -33.83 17.64 -8.81
C PRO A 286 -32.99 16.37 -8.98
N GLY A 287 -32.03 16.19 -8.06
CA GLY A 287 -31.16 15.02 -8.00
C GLY A 287 -29.88 15.30 -7.22
N ALA A 288 -29.33 14.27 -6.56
CA ALA A 288 -28.09 14.40 -5.83
C ALA A 288 -26.88 14.52 -6.77
N VAL A 289 -25.85 15.21 -6.30
CA VAL A 289 -24.57 15.39 -7.01
C VAL A 289 -23.49 14.55 -6.35
N LEU A 290 -22.78 13.75 -7.13
CA LEU A 290 -21.63 12.97 -6.69
C LEU A 290 -20.35 13.51 -7.33
N VAL A 291 -19.40 13.96 -6.52
CA VAL A 291 -18.12 14.53 -6.98
C VAL A 291 -17.00 13.56 -6.68
N PHE A 292 -16.33 13.05 -7.71
CA PHE A 292 -15.15 12.20 -7.57
C PHE A 292 -13.87 13.03 -7.46
N MET A 293 -13.16 12.84 -6.36
CA MET A 293 -11.93 13.54 -5.96
C MET A 293 -10.78 12.55 -5.72
N THR A 294 -9.55 13.05 -5.68
CA THR A 294 -8.34 12.22 -5.57
C THR A 294 -8.12 11.62 -4.18
N GLY A 295 -8.44 12.34 -3.10
CA GLY A 295 -8.20 11.88 -1.73
C GLY A 295 -8.73 12.84 -0.67
N TRP A 296 -8.49 12.48 0.60
CA TRP A 296 -9.02 13.19 1.76
C TRP A 296 -8.66 14.69 1.80
N ASP A 297 -7.38 15.03 1.61
CA ASP A 297 -6.95 16.43 1.67
C ASP A 297 -7.70 17.31 0.65
N ASP A 298 -7.89 16.78 -0.57
CA ASP A 298 -8.58 17.49 -1.64
C ASP A 298 -10.10 17.61 -1.34
N ILE A 299 -10.70 16.59 -0.73
CA ILE A 299 -12.10 16.60 -0.28
C ILE A 299 -12.31 17.65 0.80
N CYS A 300 -11.44 17.69 1.82
CA CYS A 300 -11.56 18.65 2.92
C CYS A 300 -11.40 20.09 2.43
N SER A 301 -10.37 20.37 1.64
CA SER A 301 -10.14 21.72 1.12
C SER A 301 -11.27 22.20 0.22
N LEU A 302 -11.84 21.33 -0.62
CA LEU A 302 -13.03 21.69 -1.40
C LEU A 302 -14.24 21.91 -0.48
N LYS A 303 -14.47 21.05 0.52
CA LYS A 303 -15.58 21.20 1.47
C LYS A 303 -15.53 22.56 2.18
N ASP A 304 -14.38 22.94 2.72
CA ASP A 304 -14.21 24.21 3.43
C ASP A 304 -14.52 25.40 2.52
N LYS A 305 -14.09 25.32 1.26
CA LYS A 305 -14.42 26.31 0.24
C LYS A 305 -15.93 26.38 -0.03
N LEU A 306 -16.59 25.24 -0.26
CA LEU A 306 -18.03 25.20 -0.55
C LEU A 306 -18.86 25.71 0.63
N LEU A 307 -18.45 25.43 1.88
CA LEU A 307 -19.11 25.94 3.08
C LEU A 307 -19.02 27.46 3.22
N SER A 308 -18.00 28.09 2.62
CA SER A 308 -17.86 29.56 2.60
C SER A 308 -18.73 30.25 1.55
N HIS A 309 -19.31 29.48 0.61
CA HIS A 309 -20.12 30.03 -0.47
C HIS A 309 -21.57 30.31 0.01
N PRO A 310 -22.18 31.46 -0.35
CA PRO A 310 -23.51 31.85 0.14
C PRO A 310 -24.62 30.82 -0.09
N ILE A 311 -24.62 30.16 -1.25
CA ILE A 311 -25.63 29.16 -1.63
C ILE A 311 -25.21 27.75 -1.21
N LEU A 312 -24.03 27.29 -1.63
CA LEU A 312 -23.55 25.93 -1.38
C LEU A 312 -23.25 25.65 0.11
N GLY A 313 -23.02 26.69 0.91
CA GLY A 313 -22.83 26.60 2.35
C GLY A 313 -24.11 26.73 3.16
N ASP A 314 -25.25 27.06 2.54
CA ASP A 314 -26.54 27.20 3.22
C ASP A 314 -27.15 25.80 3.52
N PRO A 315 -27.24 25.38 4.80
CA PRO A 315 -27.75 24.07 5.17
C PRO A 315 -29.23 23.86 4.83
N SER A 316 -29.98 24.94 4.57
CA SER A 316 -31.38 24.85 4.14
C SER A 316 -31.51 24.52 2.65
N GLN A 317 -30.47 24.78 1.85
CA GLN A 317 -30.46 24.54 0.41
C GLN A 317 -29.58 23.35 0.01
N VAL A 318 -28.49 23.10 0.75
CA VAL A 318 -27.51 22.07 0.39
C VAL A 318 -27.15 21.21 1.59
N LEU A 319 -27.26 19.89 1.41
CA LEU A 319 -26.71 18.89 2.32
C LEU A 319 -25.35 18.42 1.79
N LEU A 320 -24.27 18.99 2.33
CA LEU A 320 -22.89 18.69 1.93
C LEU A 320 -22.31 17.55 2.78
N LEU A 321 -22.06 16.41 2.13
CA LEU A 321 -21.52 15.20 2.74
C LEU A 321 -20.18 14.80 2.13
N THR A 322 -19.37 14.07 2.90
CA THR A 322 -18.09 13.51 2.46
C THR A 322 -18.13 11.99 2.53
N CYS A 323 -17.45 11.31 1.62
CA CYS A 323 -17.33 9.86 1.62
C CYS A 323 -15.89 9.43 1.33
N HIS A 324 -15.22 8.88 2.33
CA HIS A 324 -13.85 8.39 2.21
C HIS A 324 -13.68 7.08 3.00
N GLY A 325 -12.77 6.22 2.56
CA GLY A 325 -12.53 4.91 3.20
C GLY A 325 -12.06 5.00 4.65
N SER A 326 -11.44 6.11 5.04
CA SER A 326 -11.08 6.41 6.43
C SER A 326 -12.14 7.22 7.18
N MET A 327 -13.42 7.21 6.81
CA MET A 327 -14.49 7.82 7.62
C MET A 327 -15.17 6.78 8.50
N ALA A 328 -15.73 7.20 9.63
CA ALA A 328 -16.47 6.27 10.49
C ALA A 328 -17.69 5.72 9.74
N SER A 329 -18.06 4.45 9.98
CA SER A 329 -19.18 3.82 9.25
C SER A 329 -20.52 4.52 9.49
N SER A 330 -20.70 5.16 10.65
CA SER A 330 -21.88 5.99 10.92
C SER A 330 -21.97 7.20 10.00
N GLU A 331 -20.86 7.87 9.74
CA GLU A 331 -20.80 9.04 8.84
C GLU A 331 -20.99 8.62 7.38
N GLN A 332 -20.41 7.48 6.99
CA GLN A 332 -20.60 6.93 5.65
C GLN A 332 -22.05 6.55 5.39
N ARG A 333 -22.84 6.18 6.42
CA ARG A 333 -24.25 5.83 6.25
C ARG A 333 -25.13 7.03 5.89
N LEU A 334 -24.75 8.24 6.32
CA LEU A 334 -25.51 9.46 6.05
C LEU A 334 -25.72 9.74 4.57
N ILE A 335 -24.85 9.22 3.69
CA ILE A 335 -24.97 9.42 2.24
C ILE A 335 -26.18 8.68 1.63
N PHE A 336 -26.70 7.65 2.31
CA PHE A 336 -27.85 6.89 1.84
C PHE A 336 -29.18 7.54 2.22
N ASP A 337 -29.18 8.47 3.19
CA ASP A 337 -30.37 9.16 3.62
C ASP A 337 -30.81 10.17 2.56
N GLU A 338 -32.13 10.35 2.43
CA GLU A 338 -32.71 11.37 1.55
C GLU A 338 -32.59 12.76 2.22
N PRO A 339 -32.27 13.81 1.45
CA PRO A 339 -32.23 15.16 1.99
C PRO A 339 -33.64 15.65 2.35
N ASN A 340 -33.73 16.65 3.24
CA ASN A 340 -34.99 17.33 3.54
C ASN A 340 -35.60 17.95 2.27
N ASP A 341 -36.93 18.08 2.22
CA ASP A 341 -37.66 18.67 1.09
C ASP A 341 -37.08 20.03 0.69
N GLY A 342 -36.64 20.14 -0.57
CA GLY A 342 -36.06 21.36 -1.15
C GLY A 342 -34.53 21.45 -1.06
N ALA A 343 -33.85 20.64 -0.24
CA ALA A 343 -32.40 20.64 -0.14
C ALA A 343 -31.75 19.68 -1.15
N ARG A 344 -30.65 20.11 -1.79
CA ARG A 344 -29.85 19.28 -2.70
C ARG A 344 -28.72 18.59 -1.96
N LYS A 345 -28.62 17.26 -2.09
CA LYS A 345 -27.51 16.49 -1.55
C LYS A 345 -26.29 16.56 -2.47
N ILE A 346 -25.13 16.93 -1.91
CA ILE A 346 -23.84 16.93 -2.59
C ILE A 346 -22.89 16.01 -1.82
N VAL A 347 -22.34 15.00 -2.49
CA VAL A 347 -21.43 14.02 -1.88
C VAL A 347 -20.05 14.15 -2.52
N LEU A 348 -19.05 14.54 -1.72
CA LEU A 348 -17.64 14.57 -2.13
C LEU A 348 -16.99 13.23 -1.80
N ALA A 349 -16.57 12.46 -2.81
CA ALA A 349 -16.13 11.08 -2.63
C ALA A 349 -14.82 10.74 -3.36
N THR A 350 -14.13 9.71 -2.90
CA THR A 350 -13.07 9.05 -3.69
C THR A 350 -13.65 7.92 -4.54
N ASN A 351 -12.78 7.09 -5.13
CA ASN A 351 -13.15 5.84 -5.80
C ASN A 351 -13.93 4.84 -4.91
N ILE A 352 -14.12 5.09 -3.61
CA ILE A 352 -15.01 4.28 -2.77
C ILE A 352 -16.48 4.28 -3.27
N ALA A 353 -16.91 5.37 -3.90
CA ALA A 353 -18.24 5.49 -4.50
C ALA A 353 -18.33 4.89 -5.91
N GLU A 354 -17.21 4.48 -6.50
CA GLU A 354 -17.12 3.98 -7.88
C GLU A 354 -17.69 2.57 -8.04
N THR A 355 -17.44 1.68 -7.07
CA THR A 355 -17.98 0.30 -7.04
C THR A 355 -18.74 0.02 -5.75
N SER A 356 -18.09 0.16 -4.59
CA SER A 356 -18.57 -0.36 -3.29
C SER A 356 -19.80 0.28 -2.67
N ILE A 357 -20.17 1.51 -3.03
CA ILE A 357 -21.26 2.24 -2.39
C ILE A 357 -22.27 2.67 -3.44
N THR A 358 -23.54 2.30 -3.23
CA THR A 358 -24.63 2.65 -4.14
C THR A 358 -25.54 3.72 -3.54
N ILE A 359 -25.34 4.96 -3.94
CA ILE A 359 -26.24 6.08 -3.62
C ILE A 359 -27.33 6.10 -4.71
N ASN A 360 -28.59 6.00 -4.32
CA ASN A 360 -29.69 5.76 -5.26
C ASN A 360 -30.17 7.03 -5.97
N ASP A 361 -30.12 8.17 -5.31
CA ASP A 361 -30.67 9.45 -5.76
C ASP A 361 -29.69 10.32 -6.55
N VAL A 362 -28.53 9.77 -6.94
CA VAL A 362 -27.54 10.47 -7.76
C VAL A 362 -28.03 10.62 -9.20
N VAL A 363 -28.02 11.85 -9.69
CA VAL A 363 -28.40 12.22 -11.06
C VAL A 363 -27.27 12.96 -11.77
N PHE A 364 -26.42 13.66 -11.02
CA PHE A 364 -25.30 14.41 -11.55
C PHE A 364 -23.98 13.85 -11.01
N VAL A 365 -23.01 13.62 -11.89
CA VAL A 365 -21.66 13.19 -11.53
C VAL A 365 -20.65 14.20 -12.03
N LEU A 366 -19.75 14.66 -11.15
CA LEU A 366 -18.57 15.44 -11.52
C LEU A 366 -17.34 14.54 -11.33
N ASP A 367 -16.55 14.37 -12.39
CA ASP A 367 -15.40 13.49 -12.39
C ASP A 367 -14.11 14.24 -12.72
N CYS A 368 -13.20 14.34 -11.74
CA CYS A 368 -11.88 14.95 -11.95
C CYS A 368 -10.92 14.08 -12.79
N GLY A 369 -11.27 12.81 -13.06
CA GLY A 369 -10.45 11.91 -13.89
C GLY A 369 -9.23 11.34 -13.18
N LYS A 370 -9.06 11.61 -11.88
CA LYS A 370 -7.93 11.13 -11.10
C LYS A 370 -8.36 10.37 -9.86
N ALA A 371 -7.47 9.51 -9.38
CA ALA A 371 -7.57 8.83 -8.09
C ALA A 371 -6.17 8.65 -7.49
N LYS A 372 -6.06 8.61 -6.16
CA LYS A 372 -4.83 8.09 -5.53
C LYS A 372 -4.82 6.57 -5.67
N GLU A 373 -3.82 6.05 -6.37
CA GLU A 373 -3.66 4.61 -6.60
C GLU A 373 -2.42 4.09 -5.87
N THR A 374 -2.53 2.87 -5.36
CA THR A 374 -1.38 2.15 -4.82
C THR A 374 -0.53 1.63 -5.97
N SER A 375 0.75 1.96 -5.94
CA SER A 375 1.77 1.41 -6.83
C SER A 375 2.98 0.93 -6.02
N TYR A 376 3.86 0.17 -6.65
CA TYR A 376 5.02 -0.42 -5.99
C TYR A 376 6.29 -0.13 -6.77
N ASP A 377 7.22 0.56 -6.12
CA ASP A 377 8.55 0.82 -6.66
C ASP A 377 9.45 -0.37 -6.28
N ALA A 378 9.54 -1.36 -7.18
CA ALA A 378 10.31 -2.59 -6.93
C ALA A 378 11.82 -2.34 -6.77
N LEU A 379 12.36 -1.22 -7.27
CA LEU A 379 13.78 -0.89 -7.10
C LEU A 379 14.09 -0.45 -5.66
N ASN A 380 13.17 0.30 -5.06
CA ASN A 380 13.32 0.82 -3.69
C ASN A 380 12.49 0.03 -2.65
N ASN A 381 11.79 -1.03 -3.07
CA ASN A 381 10.88 -1.81 -2.22
C ASN A 381 9.88 -0.89 -1.47
N THR A 382 9.37 0.12 -2.17
CA THR A 382 8.58 1.19 -1.55
C THR A 382 7.16 1.22 -2.11
N PRO A 383 6.15 0.94 -1.27
CA PRO A 383 4.75 1.21 -1.59
C PRO A 383 4.54 2.71 -1.82
N CYS A 384 3.82 3.02 -2.88
CA CYS A 384 3.56 4.38 -3.32
C CYS A 384 2.05 4.60 -3.35
N LEU A 385 1.60 5.79 -2.96
CA LEU A 385 0.21 6.23 -3.09
C LEU A 385 0.21 7.57 -3.81
N LEU A 386 0.11 7.52 -5.12
CA LEU A 386 0.30 8.66 -6.00
C LEU A 386 -1.02 8.97 -6.74
N PRO A 387 -1.33 10.27 -6.95
CA PRO A 387 -2.38 10.64 -7.88
C PRO A 387 -2.05 10.11 -9.28
N SER A 388 -2.96 9.34 -9.86
CA SER A 388 -2.88 8.82 -11.22
C SER A 388 -4.17 9.14 -11.98
N TRP A 389 -4.09 9.18 -13.30
CA TRP A 389 -5.26 9.19 -14.17
C TRP A 389 -5.97 7.84 -14.06
N ILE A 390 -7.31 7.87 -14.07
CA ILE A 390 -8.13 6.66 -14.02
C ILE A 390 -8.16 5.94 -15.36
N SER A 391 -8.73 4.74 -15.37
CA SER A 391 -8.98 3.98 -16.61
C SER A 391 -10.27 4.44 -17.32
N LYS A 392 -10.42 4.12 -18.61
CA LYS A 392 -11.68 4.35 -19.34
C LYS A 392 -12.84 3.61 -18.69
N VAL A 393 -12.61 2.38 -18.23
CA VAL A 393 -13.60 1.60 -17.48
C VAL A 393 -14.01 2.27 -16.18
N SER A 394 -13.06 2.82 -15.41
CA SER A 394 -13.36 3.58 -14.20
C SER A 394 -14.24 4.80 -14.50
N ALA A 395 -13.91 5.56 -15.54
CA ALA A 395 -14.73 6.70 -15.98
C ALA A 395 -16.16 6.27 -16.37
N GLN A 396 -16.30 5.12 -17.05
CA GLN A 396 -17.61 4.56 -17.39
C GLN A 396 -18.41 4.12 -16.14
N GLN A 397 -17.74 3.55 -15.14
CA GLN A 397 -18.36 3.17 -13.86
C GLN A 397 -18.82 4.41 -13.08
N ARG A 398 -18.01 5.47 -13.04
CA ARG A 398 -18.38 6.76 -12.44
C ARG A 398 -19.58 7.37 -13.13
N ARG A 399 -19.58 7.42 -14.47
CA ARG A 399 -20.71 7.85 -15.29
C ARG A 399 -21.99 7.06 -14.97
N GLY A 400 -21.87 5.74 -14.84
CA GLY A 400 -23.00 4.85 -14.52
C GLY A 400 -23.67 5.13 -13.18
N ARG A 401 -23.06 5.91 -12.27
CA ARG A 401 -23.66 6.29 -10.99
C ARG A 401 -24.83 7.27 -11.15
N ALA A 402 -24.87 8.04 -12.23
CA ALA A 402 -25.94 9.00 -12.55
C ALA A 402 -27.18 8.37 -13.22
N GLY A 403 -27.06 7.16 -13.79
CA GLY A 403 -28.08 6.55 -14.66
C GLY A 403 -28.96 5.50 -14.00
N ARG A 404 -29.10 5.51 -12.68
CA ARG A 404 -29.72 4.40 -11.93
C ARG A 404 -31.23 4.49 -11.80
N VAL A 405 -31.71 5.65 -11.36
CA VAL A 405 -33.13 5.87 -11.07
C VAL A 405 -33.84 6.66 -12.15
N GLN A 406 -33.10 7.50 -12.89
CA GLN A 406 -33.61 8.34 -13.97
C GLN A 406 -32.46 8.77 -14.91
N PRO A 407 -32.73 9.42 -16.05
CA PRO A 407 -31.69 9.97 -16.91
C PRO A 407 -30.79 10.96 -16.16
N GLY A 408 -29.49 10.81 -16.33
CA GLY A 408 -28.48 11.55 -15.57
C GLY A 408 -27.46 12.27 -16.45
N GLU A 409 -26.55 12.99 -15.81
CA GLU A 409 -25.50 13.75 -16.47
C GLU A 409 -24.14 13.53 -15.79
N CYS A 410 -23.09 13.44 -16.60
CA CYS A 410 -21.72 13.23 -16.15
C CYS A 410 -20.81 14.28 -16.77
N TYR A 411 -20.20 15.10 -15.91
CA TYR A 411 -19.28 16.17 -16.25
C TYR A 411 -17.84 15.71 -15.98
N HIS A 412 -17.10 15.42 -17.05
CA HIS A 412 -15.68 15.10 -16.97
C HIS A 412 -14.86 16.39 -17.01
N LEU A 413 -14.11 16.66 -15.94
CA LEU A 413 -13.33 17.89 -15.78
C LEU A 413 -11.97 17.84 -16.51
N TYR A 414 -11.90 17.03 -17.57
CA TYR A 414 -10.75 16.82 -18.42
C TYR A 414 -11.19 16.76 -19.89
N PRO A 415 -10.33 17.15 -20.84
CA PRO A 415 -10.68 17.13 -22.25
C PRO A 415 -10.92 15.73 -22.81
N ARG A 416 -11.67 15.62 -23.92
CA ARG A 416 -11.88 14.33 -24.58
C ARG A 416 -10.58 13.69 -25.07
N CYS A 417 -9.62 14.48 -25.54
CA CYS A 417 -8.31 13.95 -25.95
C CYS A 417 -7.55 13.28 -24.79
N VAL A 418 -7.75 13.75 -23.55
CA VAL A 418 -7.18 13.16 -22.34
C VAL A 418 -7.88 11.84 -22.02
N TYR A 419 -9.21 11.79 -22.12
CA TYR A 419 -9.96 10.55 -21.99
C TYR A 419 -9.49 9.48 -22.98
N GLU A 420 -9.27 9.84 -24.24
CA GLU A 420 -8.82 8.87 -25.24
C GLU A 420 -7.42 8.31 -24.97
N ALA A 421 -6.58 9.06 -24.25
CA ALA A 421 -5.27 8.65 -23.79
C ALA A 421 -5.28 7.82 -22.49
N PHE A 422 -6.42 7.67 -21.81
CA PHE A 422 -6.53 6.79 -20.65
C PHE A 422 -6.27 5.33 -21.04
N ALA A 423 -5.66 4.58 -20.12
CA ALA A 423 -5.61 3.14 -20.23
C ALA A 423 -7.04 2.57 -20.22
N GLU A 424 -7.29 1.50 -20.99
CA GLU A 424 -8.61 0.88 -21.05
C GLU A 424 -9.03 0.36 -19.66
N TYR A 425 -8.11 -0.33 -18.98
CA TYR A 425 -8.32 -0.97 -17.68
C TYR A 425 -7.29 -0.49 -16.66
N GLN A 426 -7.66 -0.56 -15.38
CA GLN A 426 -6.72 -0.36 -14.29
C GLN A 426 -5.73 -1.52 -14.22
N LEU A 427 -4.47 -1.24 -13.84
CA LEU A 427 -3.48 -2.29 -13.60
C LEU A 427 -3.95 -3.20 -12.44
N PRO A 428 -3.92 -4.54 -12.63
CA PRO A 428 -4.23 -5.51 -11.58
C PRO A 428 -3.39 -5.30 -10.32
N GLU A 429 -3.97 -5.58 -9.16
CA GLU A 429 -3.30 -5.35 -7.87
C GLU A 429 -1.99 -6.16 -7.74
N ILE A 430 -1.98 -7.38 -8.28
CA ILE A 430 -0.79 -8.27 -8.31
C ILE A 430 0.42 -7.65 -9.03
N LEU A 431 0.21 -6.68 -9.92
CA LEU A 431 1.30 -6.02 -10.66
C LEU A 431 1.82 -4.75 -9.97
N ARG A 432 1.12 -4.24 -8.95
CA ARG A 432 1.37 -2.91 -8.38
C ARG A 432 1.44 -2.88 -6.86
N THR A 433 1.49 -4.04 -6.22
CA THR A 433 1.59 -4.15 -4.75
C THR A 433 2.67 -5.17 -4.34
N PRO A 434 3.20 -5.06 -3.11
CA PRO A 434 4.15 -6.04 -2.58
C PRO A 434 3.55 -7.46 -2.45
N LEU A 435 4.33 -8.50 -2.78
CA LEU A 435 3.82 -9.88 -2.95
C LEU A 435 4.15 -10.83 -1.78
N GLN A 436 4.65 -10.34 -0.65
CA GLN A 436 5.16 -11.17 0.46
C GLN A 436 4.08 -12.10 1.01
N SER A 437 2.89 -11.56 1.32
CA SER A 437 1.77 -12.33 1.86
C SER A 437 1.27 -13.38 0.87
N LEU A 438 1.22 -13.05 -0.43
CA LEU A 438 0.84 -13.97 -1.49
C LEU A 438 1.85 -15.12 -1.63
N CYS A 439 3.15 -14.81 -1.62
CA CYS A 439 4.22 -15.80 -1.68
C CYS A 439 4.16 -16.80 -0.51
N LEU A 440 3.85 -16.31 0.69
CA LEU A 440 3.66 -17.18 1.85
C LEU A 440 2.43 -18.08 1.72
N GLN A 441 1.31 -17.55 1.19
CA GLN A 441 0.10 -18.33 0.93
C GLN A 441 0.32 -19.43 -0.12
N ILE A 442 1.08 -19.16 -1.19
CA ILE A 442 1.47 -20.15 -2.22
C ILE A 442 2.17 -21.34 -1.58
N LYS A 443 3.14 -21.08 -0.69
CA LYS A 443 3.87 -22.13 0.02
C LYS A 443 2.99 -22.86 1.05
N SER A 444 2.09 -22.15 1.72
CA SER A 444 1.09 -22.76 2.64
C SER A 444 0.20 -23.78 1.93
N LEU A 445 -0.30 -23.43 0.75
CA LEU A 445 -1.10 -24.31 -0.10
C LEU A 445 -0.25 -25.39 -0.80
N LYS A 446 1.07 -25.42 -0.60
CA LYS A 446 2.02 -26.34 -1.24
C LYS A 446 1.86 -26.37 -2.76
N LEU A 447 1.74 -25.19 -3.39
CA LEU A 447 1.52 -25.05 -4.83
C LEU A 447 2.83 -25.02 -5.66
N GLY A 448 3.93 -25.50 -5.09
CA GLY A 448 5.22 -25.61 -5.77
C GLY A 448 6.13 -24.37 -5.64
N SER A 449 6.84 -24.06 -6.72
CA SER A 449 7.70 -22.88 -6.82
C SER A 449 6.88 -21.60 -6.91
N ILE A 450 7.28 -20.55 -6.17
CA ILE A 450 6.55 -19.26 -6.17
C ILE A 450 6.59 -18.61 -7.56
N SER A 451 7.76 -18.58 -8.19
CA SER A 451 7.93 -17.94 -9.50
C SER A 451 7.15 -18.67 -10.60
N GLU A 452 7.19 -20.01 -10.60
CA GLU A 452 6.44 -20.84 -11.55
C GLU A 452 4.93 -20.73 -11.32
N PHE A 453 4.49 -20.65 -10.06
CA PHE A 453 3.08 -20.48 -9.76
C PHE A 453 2.57 -19.12 -10.28
N LEU A 454 3.28 -18.03 -9.98
CA LEU A 454 2.88 -16.67 -10.36
C LEU A 454 3.00 -16.40 -11.86
N SER A 455 3.83 -17.15 -12.60
CA SER A 455 3.89 -17.04 -14.07
C SER A 455 2.61 -17.53 -14.75
N ARG A 456 1.78 -18.31 -14.06
CA ARG A 456 0.48 -18.83 -14.54
C ARG A 456 -0.69 -17.89 -14.23
N ALA A 457 -0.44 -16.76 -13.57
CA ALA A 457 -1.44 -15.72 -13.36
C ALA A 457 -2.00 -15.20 -14.68
N LEU A 458 -3.20 -14.62 -14.65
CA LEU A 458 -3.82 -14.01 -15.84
C LEU A 458 -2.87 -12.99 -16.49
N GLN A 459 -2.20 -12.20 -15.66
CA GLN A 459 -1.06 -11.37 -16.02
C GLN A 459 0.02 -11.55 -14.94
N SER A 460 1.20 -12.02 -15.34
CA SER A 460 2.28 -12.35 -14.40
C SER A 460 2.99 -11.09 -13.88
N PRO A 461 3.31 -11.01 -12.57
CA PRO A 461 4.09 -9.92 -12.01
C PRO A 461 5.55 -9.91 -12.50
N GLU A 462 6.22 -8.77 -12.35
CA GLU A 462 7.65 -8.65 -12.67
C GLU A 462 8.49 -9.56 -11.77
N LEU A 463 9.50 -10.23 -12.37
CA LEU A 463 10.37 -11.15 -11.65
C LEU A 463 11.10 -10.50 -10.47
N LEU A 464 11.48 -9.23 -10.58
CA LEU A 464 12.12 -8.49 -9.50
C LEU A 464 11.18 -8.33 -8.28
N ALA A 465 9.90 -8.04 -8.51
CA ALA A 465 8.93 -7.91 -7.43
C ALA A 465 8.72 -9.26 -6.70
N VAL A 466 8.71 -10.36 -7.45
CA VAL A 466 8.64 -11.72 -6.89
C VAL A 466 9.91 -12.05 -6.08
N GLN A 467 11.09 -11.75 -6.62
CA GLN A 467 12.36 -11.99 -5.95
C GLN A 467 12.48 -11.20 -4.64
N ASN A 468 12.13 -9.91 -4.66
CA ASN A 468 12.11 -9.07 -3.45
C ASN A 468 11.19 -9.65 -2.37
N ALA A 469 10.03 -10.20 -2.76
CA ALA A 469 9.11 -10.83 -1.82
C ALA A 469 9.68 -12.12 -1.21
N ILE A 470 10.34 -12.96 -2.02
CA ILE A 470 11.03 -14.17 -1.56
C ILE A 470 12.17 -13.81 -0.60
N ASP A 471 13.01 -12.85 -0.97
CA ASP A 471 14.15 -12.43 -0.15
C ASP A 471 13.69 -11.80 1.17
N TYR A 472 12.60 -11.02 1.15
CA TYR A 472 11.97 -10.54 2.38
C TYR A 472 11.51 -11.70 3.29
N LEU A 473 10.82 -12.70 2.73
CA LEU A 473 10.35 -13.87 3.50
C LEU A 473 11.51 -14.69 4.08
N LYS A 474 12.66 -14.74 3.39
CA LYS A 474 13.91 -15.32 3.91
C LYS A 474 14.49 -14.49 5.04
N ILE A 475 14.54 -13.16 4.89
CA ILE A 475 15.05 -12.22 5.91
C ILE A 475 14.26 -12.33 7.22
N ILE A 476 12.93 -12.40 7.15
CA ILE A 476 12.11 -12.52 8.36
C ILE A 476 12.13 -13.92 8.98
N GLY A 477 12.71 -14.91 8.29
CA GLY A 477 12.83 -16.30 8.75
C GLY A 477 11.61 -17.17 8.46
N ALA A 478 10.68 -16.74 7.59
CA ALA A 478 9.52 -17.54 7.18
C ALA A 478 9.88 -18.63 6.16
N LEU A 479 10.87 -18.34 5.31
CA LEU A 479 11.42 -19.29 4.34
C LEU A 479 12.90 -19.57 4.62
N ASP A 480 13.33 -20.79 4.32
CA ASP A 480 14.75 -21.15 4.29
C ASP A 480 15.42 -20.71 2.98
N LYS A 481 16.72 -20.99 2.85
CA LYS A 481 17.51 -20.65 1.65
C LYS A 481 16.96 -21.30 0.36
N ASN A 482 16.29 -22.44 0.49
CA ASN A 482 15.72 -23.24 -0.59
C ASN A 482 14.22 -22.93 -0.82
N GLU A 483 13.69 -21.87 -0.22
CA GLU A 483 12.28 -21.47 -0.29
C GLU A 483 11.28 -22.47 0.32
N ASN A 484 11.72 -23.29 1.26
CA ASN A 484 10.82 -24.12 2.06
C ASN A 484 10.33 -23.36 3.29
N LEU A 485 9.12 -23.67 3.75
CA LEU A 485 8.59 -23.12 4.99
C LEU A 485 9.43 -23.60 6.17
N THR A 486 9.94 -22.65 6.95
CA THR A 486 10.54 -22.94 8.26
C THR A 486 9.45 -23.28 9.29
N VAL A 487 9.84 -23.72 10.49
CA VAL A 487 8.89 -23.94 11.60
C VAL A 487 8.14 -22.64 11.93
N LEU A 488 8.85 -21.51 11.99
CA LEU A 488 8.25 -20.18 12.13
C LEU A 488 7.27 -19.91 10.98
N GLY A 489 7.70 -20.14 9.74
CA GLY A 489 6.87 -19.98 8.54
C GLY A 489 5.56 -20.76 8.62
N GLN A 490 5.59 -22.01 9.11
CA GLN A 490 4.40 -22.83 9.31
C GLN A 490 3.39 -22.19 10.28
N TYR A 491 3.85 -21.70 11.44
CA TYR A 491 2.97 -20.95 12.36
C TYR A 491 2.44 -19.66 11.74
N LEU A 492 3.28 -18.92 11.00
CA LEU A 492 2.83 -17.70 10.31
C LEU A 492 1.69 -17.98 9.34
N THR A 493 1.71 -19.13 8.65
CA THR A 493 0.64 -19.49 7.70
C THR A 493 -0.71 -19.79 8.37
N MET A 494 -0.72 -20.12 9.66
CA MET A 494 -1.95 -20.38 10.43
C MET A 494 -2.64 -19.09 10.88
N LEU A 495 -1.87 -18.01 11.02
CA LEU A 495 -2.34 -16.71 11.47
C LEU A 495 -2.86 -15.89 10.28
N PRO A 496 -4.06 -15.27 10.37
CA PRO A 496 -4.59 -14.41 9.31
C PRO A 496 -3.93 -13.01 9.37
N LEU A 497 -2.60 -12.94 9.48
CA LEU A 497 -1.84 -11.70 9.69
C LEU A 497 -0.79 -11.51 8.58
N GLU A 498 -0.32 -10.28 8.42
CA GLU A 498 0.92 -10.06 7.68
C GLU A 498 2.08 -10.80 8.38
N PRO A 499 3.04 -11.35 7.63
CA PRO A 499 4.10 -12.20 8.21
C PRO A 499 4.88 -11.55 9.36
N LYS A 500 5.17 -10.25 9.26
CA LYS A 500 5.86 -9.45 10.30
C LYS A 500 5.05 -9.35 11.61
N LEU A 501 3.74 -9.14 11.51
CA LEU A 501 2.86 -9.03 12.67
C LEU A 501 2.63 -10.40 13.32
N GLY A 502 2.49 -11.45 12.51
CA GLY A 502 2.43 -12.83 13.01
C GLY A 502 3.71 -13.22 13.76
N LYS A 503 4.88 -12.81 13.24
CA LYS A 503 6.19 -13.05 13.86
C LYS A 503 6.30 -12.34 15.21
N MET A 504 5.85 -11.10 15.28
CA MET A 504 5.76 -10.32 16.53
C MET A 504 4.89 -11.03 17.56
N LEU A 505 3.69 -11.48 17.16
CA LEU A 505 2.73 -12.13 18.02
C LEU A 505 3.25 -13.45 18.61
N ILE A 506 3.85 -14.29 17.77
CA ILE A 506 4.47 -15.56 18.18
C ILE A 506 5.58 -15.29 19.20
N LEU A 507 6.42 -14.28 18.96
CA LEU A 507 7.49 -13.94 19.90
C LEU A 507 6.94 -13.41 21.23
N GLY A 508 5.90 -12.58 21.21
CA GLY A 508 5.20 -12.13 22.43
C GLY A 508 4.67 -13.29 23.27
N ALA A 509 4.19 -14.36 22.63
CA ALA A 509 3.78 -15.59 23.31
C ALA A 509 4.98 -16.35 23.90
N ILE A 510 6.11 -16.42 23.19
CA ILE A 510 7.33 -17.13 23.66
C ILE A 510 7.93 -16.44 24.89
N PHE A 511 7.97 -15.10 24.92
CA PHE A 511 8.60 -14.33 26.01
C PHE A 511 7.64 -13.90 27.12
N ASN A 512 6.41 -14.44 27.15
CA ASN A 512 5.42 -14.17 28.20
C ASN A 512 5.13 -12.66 28.41
N CYS A 513 4.99 -11.91 27.33
CA CYS A 513 4.52 -10.52 27.32
C CYS A 513 3.41 -10.34 26.27
N LEU A 514 2.48 -11.29 26.25
CA LEU A 514 1.53 -11.46 25.16
C LEU A 514 0.50 -10.33 25.09
N ASP A 515 0.02 -9.82 26.23
CA ASP A 515 -1.06 -8.83 26.32
C ASP A 515 -0.78 -7.50 25.59
N PRO A 516 0.37 -6.81 25.82
CA PRO A 516 0.70 -5.59 25.08
C PRO A 516 0.98 -5.87 23.61
N ILE A 517 1.63 -6.99 23.28
CA ILE A 517 1.93 -7.37 21.89
C ILE A 517 0.67 -7.71 21.11
N LEU A 518 -0.31 -8.38 21.73
CA LEU A 518 -1.64 -8.60 21.17
C LEU A 518 -2.28 -7.26 20.81
N THR A 519 -2.22 -6.28 21.70
CA THR A 519 -2.78 -4.95 21.46
C THR A 519 -2.09 -4.24 20.30
N VAL A 520 -0.75 -4.28 20.23
CA VAL A 520 0.02 -3.72 19.10
C VAL A 520 -0.37 -4.40 17.78
N VAL A 521 -0.32 -5.73 17.73
CA VAL A 521 -0.63 -6.51 16.51
C VAL A 521 -2.07 -6.29 16.06
N CYS A 522 -3.02 -6.26 16.98
CA CYS A 522 -4.42 -6.00 16.66
C CYS A 522 -4.63 -4.57 16.18
N GLY A 523 -4.05 -3.58 16.85
CA GLY A 523 -4.17 -2.18 16.45
C GLY A 523 -3.55 -1.87 15.09
N LEU A 524 -2.42 -2.50 14.75
CA LEU A 524 -1.82 -2.43 13.41
C LEU A 524 -2.63 -3.19 12.34
N SER A 525 -3.48 -4.13 12.75
CA SER A 525 -4.35 -4.91 11.84
C SER A 525 -5.73 -4.29 11.60
N VAL A 526 -6.09 -3.27 12.38
CA VAL A 526 -7.34 -2.51 12.23
C VAL A 526 -7.05 -1.09 11.78
N ARG A 527 -8.11 -0.34 11.51
CA ARG A 527 -7.99 1.10 11.29
C ARG A 527 -7.50 1.79 12.57
N ASP A 528 -6.53 2.69 12.42
CA ASP A 528 -5.96 3.49 13.50
C ASP A 528 -7.06 4.01 14.45
N PRO A 529 -7.01 3.65 15.75
CA PRO A 529 -8.01 4.09 16.72
C PRO A 529 -7.91 5.58 17.02
N PHE A 530 -6.77 6.24 16.80
CA PHE A 530 -6.63 7.67 17.03
C PHE A 530 -7.30 8.46 15.90
N LEU A 531 -8.32 9.23 16.26
CA LEU A 531 -9.02 10.13 15.36
C LEU A 531 -8.30 11.48 15.35
N THR A 532 -8.30 12.15 14.20
CA THR A 532 -7.75 13.50 14.07
C THR A 532 -8.75 14.39 13.32
N PRO A 533 -9.85 14.81 13.98
CA PRO A 533 -10.80 15.75 13.38
C PRO A 533 -10.09 17.05 13.03
N MET A 534 -10.40 17.63 11.86
CA MET A 534 -9.68 18.81 11.34
C MET A 534 -9.84 20.03 12.24
N ASP A 535 -11.06 20.27 12.74
CA ASP A 535 -11.42 21.36 13.66
C ASP A 535 -10.74 21.24 15.03
N LYS A 536 -10.31 20.03 15.40
CA LYS A 536 -9.73 19.72 16.71
C LYS A 536 -8.40 19.00 16.59
N ARG A 537 -7.66 19.24 15.51
CA ARG A 537 -6.41 18.54 15.21
C ARG A 537 -5.39 18.69 16.34
N ASP A 538 -5.15 19.92 16.79
CA ASP A 538 -4.18 20.18 17.86
C ASP A 538 -4.59 19.53 19.19
N LEU A 539 -5.89 19.49 19.50
CA LEU A 539 -6.41 18.82 20.69
C LEU A 539 -6.26 17.29 20.60
N ALA A 540 -6.54 16.71 19.44
CA ALA A 540 -6.38 15.27 19.20
C ALA A 540 -4.91 14.85 19.29
N GLU A 541 -4.01 15.64 18.71
CA GLU A 541 -2.56 15.40 18.79
C GLU A 541 -2.04 15.57 20.23
N ALA A 542 -2.52 16.57 20.98
CA ALA A 542 -2.20 16.76 22.39
C ALA A 542 -2.79 15.65 23.30
N ALA A 543 -3.92 15.07 22.94
CA ALA A 543 -4.46 13.90 23.62
C ALA A 543 -3.58 12.66 23.35
N LYS A 544 -3.19 12.45 22.07
CA LYS A 544 -2.31 11.33 21.70
C LYS A 544 -0.95 11.39 22.38
N SER A 545 -0.37 12.59 22.55
CA SER A 545 0.93 12.75 23.22
C SER A 545 0.90 12.42 24.72
N GLN A 546 -0.27 12.43 25.38
CA GLN A 546 -0.37 11.99 26.77
C GLN A 546 -0.05 10.51 26.94
N PHE A 547 -0.24 9.71 25.88
CA PHE A 547 0.12 8.29 25.85
C PHE A 547 1.60 8.06 25.44
N SER A 548 2.29 9.09 24.93
CA SER A 548 3.55 8.94 24.18
C SER A 548 4.84 9.09 24.98
N ARG A 549 4.80 8.85 26.30
CA ARG A 549 5.90 9.15 27.23
C ARG A 549 7.29 8.60 26.82
N ASP A 550 7.36 7.67 25.86
CA ASP A 550 8.56 6.89 25.56
C ASP A 550 8.85 6.74 24.05
N TYR A 551 8.53 7.74 23.22
CA TYR A 551 8.95 7.75 21.80
C TYR A 551 8.49 6.53 20.98
N SER A 552 7.27 6.03 21.25
CA SER A 552 6.71 4.84 20.62
C SER A 552 5.21 5.01 20.34
N ASP A 553 4.84 4.96 19.05
CA ASP A 553 3.45 4.92 18.61
C ASP A 553 2.75 3.64 19.08
N HIS A 554 3.47 2.51 19.07
CA HIS A 554 2.96 1.21 19.47
C HIS A 554 2.65 1.14 20.97
N LEU A 555 3.50 1.68 21.84
CA LEU A 555 3.22 1.74 23.29
C LEU A 555 2.14 2.77 23.62
N ALA A 556 2.06 3.88 22.87
CA ALA A 556 0.96 4.83 23.00
C ALA A 556 -0.41 4.17 22.72
N LEU A 557 -0.47 3.30 21.71
CA LEU A 557 -1.64 2.48 21.41
C LEU A 557 -1.97 1.51 22.55
N VAL A 558 -0.97 0.84 23.13
CA VAL A 558 -1.17 -0.08 24.28
C VAL A 558 -1.85 0.66 25.43
N ARG A 559 -1.31 1.81 25.84
CA ARG A 559 -1.85 2.62 26.95
C ARG A 559 -3.25 3.16 26.67
N ALA A 560 -3.51 3.59 25.44
CA ALA A 560 -4.84 4.06 25.05
C ALA A 560 -5.89 2.94 25.11
N TYR A 561 -5.51 1.71 24.75
CA TYR A 561 -6.38 0.55 24.84
C TYR A 561 -6.58 0.10 26.30
N GLU A 562 -5.53 0.03 27.11
CA GLU A 562 -5.61 -0.31 28.54
C GLU A 562 -6.55 0.66 29.28
N GLY A 563 -6.35 1.98 29.10
CA GLY A 563 -7.22 2.97 29.73
C GLY A 563 -8.66 2.91 29.22
N TRP A 564 -8.89 2.55 27.95
CA TRP A 564 -10.24 2.30 27.46
C TRP A 564 -10.85 1.05 28.10
N LYS A 565 -10.07 -0.03 28.26
CA LYS A 565 -10.53 -1.28 28.85
C LYS A 565 -10.95 -1.08 30.31
N ASP A 566 -10.17 -0.33 31.07
CA ASP A 566 -10.48 0.04 32.45
C ASP A 566 -11.77 0.87 32.51
N ALA A 567 -11.92 1.88 31.64
CA ALA A 567 -13.14 2.68 31.58
C ALA A 567 -14.38 1.88 31.14
N GLU A 568 -14.21 0.88 30.27
CA GLU A 568 -15.31 0.01 29.82
C GLU A 568 -15.85 -0.87 30.97
N ILE A 569 -15.03 -1.24 31.96
CA ILE A 569 -15.47 -1.96 33.17
C ILE A 569 -16.52 -1.13 33.93
N ASP A 570 -16.32 0.18 34.00
CA ASP A 570 -17.24 1.14 34.64
C ASP A 570 -18.31 1.67 33.68
N PHE A 571 -18.51 1.04 32.51
CA PHE A 571 -19.41 1.47 31.42
C PHE A 571 -19.15 2.90 30.90
N ALA A 572 -17.97 3.45 31.17
CA ALA A 572 -17.53 4.79 30.78
C ALA A 572 -16.62 4.79 29.53
N GLY A 573 -16.48 3.66 28.83
CA GLY A 573 -15.58 3.55 27.69
C GLY A 573 -15.95 4.45 26.51
N TYR A 574 -17.24 4.77 26.31
CA TYR A 574 -17.66 5.76 25.32
C TYR A 574 -17.12 7.16 25.66
N ASP A 575 -17.26 7.60 26.91
CA ASP A 575 -16.77 8.90 27.38
C ASP A 575 -15.25 8.96 27.33
N TYR A 576 -14.57 7.86 27.67
CA TYR A 576 -13.12 7.74 27.53
C TYR A 576 -12.68 7.93 26.08
N CYS A 577 -13.33 7.24 25.14
CA CYS A 577 -13.03 7.39 23.72
C CYS A 577 -13.26 8.82 23.23
N TRP A 578 -14.38 9.44 23.62
CA TRP A 578 -14.71 10.81 23.23
C TRP A 578 -13.68 11.82 23.74
N LYS A 579 -13.28 11.73 25.01
CA LYS A 579 -12.28 12.63 25.63
C LYS A 579 -10.91 12.52 24.99
N ASN A 580 -10.51 11.32 24.58
CA ASN A 580 -9.18 11.02 24.06
C ASN A 580 -9.10 10.96 22.52
N PHE A 581 -10.16 11.35 21.81
CA PHE A 581 -10.26 11.28 20.35
C PHE A 581 -10.00 9.86 19.80
N LEU A 582 -10.60 8.85 20.42
CA LEU A 582 -10.48 7.45 20.02
C LEU A 582 -11.75 6.95 19.35
N SER A 583 -11.58 6.06 18.37
CA SER A 583 -12.68 5.34 17.71
C SER A 583 -13.15 4.16 18.57
N ILE A 584 -14.37 4.24 19.12
CA ILE A 584 -15.00 3.15 19.87
C ILE A 584 -15.13 1.87 19.02
N GLN A 585 -15.38 2.02 17.71
CA GLN A 585 -15.47 0.89 16.78
C GLN A 585 -14.12 0.21 16.61
N SER A 586 -13.03 0.99 16.51
CA SER A 586 -11.67 0.45 16.42
C SER A 586 -11.27 -0.24 17.72
N MET A 587 -11.58 0.34 18.89
CA MET A 587 -11.27 -0.28 20.19
C MET A 587 -12.00 -1.62 20.38
N LYS A 588 -13.30 -1.69 20.06
CA LYS A 588 -14.06 -2.94 20.10
C LYS A 588 -13.54 -3.97 19.10
N ALA A 589 -13.12 -3.54 17.91
CA ALA A 589 -12.51 -4.42 16.92
C ALA A 589 -11.16 -4.98 17.40
N ILE A 590 -10.34 -4.14 18.05
CA ILE A 590 -9.09 -4.56 18.70
C ILE A 590 -9.39 -5.61 19.77
N ASP A 591 -10.33 -5.33 20.68
CA ASP A 591 -10.72 -6.25 21.76
C ASP A 591 -11.17 -7.63 21.23
N THR A 592 -11.99 -7.62 20.18
CA THR A 592 -12.47 -8.84 19.52
C THR A 592 -11.32 -9.63 18.89
N LEU A 593 -10.42 -8.94 18.16
CA LEU A 593 -9.26 -9.56 17.53
C LEU A 593 -8.27 -10.14 18.55
N ARG A 594 -8.09 -9.48 19.70
CA ARG A 594 -7.23 -9.98 20.78
C ARG A 594 -7.70 -11.36 21.25
N ASN A 595 -9.01 -11.50 21.48
CA ASN A 595 -9.61 -12.78 21.90
C ASN A 595 -9.43 -13.88 20.83
N GLU A 596 -9.63 -13.54 19.56
CA GLU A 596 -9.43 -14.50 18.47
C GLU A 596 -7.98 -14.95 18.32
N PHE A 597 -7.03 -14.01 18.32
CA PHE A 597 -5.61 -14.34 18.22
C PHE A 597 -5.12 -15.11 19.43
N PHE A 598 -5.60 -14.78 20.62
CA PHE A 598 -5.35 -15.58 21.82
C PHE A 598 -5.86 -17.03 21.64
N SER A 599 -7.09 -17.21 21.14
CA SER A 599 -7.63 -18.55 20.85
C SER A 599 -6.79 -19.30 19.82
N LEU A 600 -6.36 -18.66 18.73
CA LEU A 600 -5.51 -19.28 17.72
C LEU A 600 -4.14 -19.70 18.28
N LEU A 601 -3.53 -18.89 19.13
CA LEU A 601 -2.26 -19.24 19.79
C LEU A 601 -2.44 -20.39 20.78
N LYS A 602 -3.58 -20.43 21.48
CA LYS A 602 -3.96 -21.54 22.36
C LYS A 602 -4.17 -22.84 21.57
N ASP A 603 -4.89 -22.78 20.45
CA ASP A 603 -5.13 -23.92 19.56
C ASP A 603 -3.81 -24.43 18.93
N ALA A 604 -2.89 -23.51 18.65
CA ALA A 604 -1.52 -23.83 18.20
C ALA A 604 -0.63 -24.39 19.33
N GLY A 605 -1.08 -24.35 20.58
CA GLY A 605 -0.34 -24.85 21.75
C GLY A 605 0.84 -23.96 22.19
N LEU A 606 0.93 -22.73 21.68
CA LEU A 606 1.99 -21.77 22.04
C LEU A 606 1.71 -21.07 23.37
N VAL A 607 0.45 -21.05 23.82
CA VAL A 607 -0.04 -20.34 25.00
C VAL A 607 -0.90 -21.28 25.82
N ASP A 608 -0.66 -21.31 27.14
CA ASP A 608 -1.44 -22.11 28.09
C ASP A 608 -2.76 -21.41 28.47
N SER A 609 -3.66 -22.16 29.12
CA SER A 609 -4.94 -21.59 29.56
C SER A 609 -4.79 -20.55 30.69
N ASN A 610 -3.62 -20.47 31.33
CA ASN A 610 -3.35 -19.51 32.40
C ASN A 610 -2.84 -18.18 31.83
N THR A 611 -3.70 -17.17 31.81
CA THR A 611 -3.38 -15.83 31.30
C THR A 611 -2.31 -15.11 32.12
N ALA A 612 -2.13 -15.44 33.40
CA ALA A 612 -1.13 -14.78 34.25
C ALA A 612 0.30 -15.17 33.88
N THR A 613 0.54 -16.44 33.53
CA THR A 613 1.88 -16.93 33.16
C THR A 613 2.35 -16.37 31.83
N CYS A 614 1.42 -16.09 30.90
CA CYS A 614 1.73 -15.56 29.58
C CYS A 614 2.00 -14.05 29.55
N ASN A 615 1.94 -13.40 30.72
CA ASN A 615 2.07 -11.95 30.88
C ASN A 615 3.03 -11.54 32.01
N ALA A 616 3.89 -12.47 32.46
CA ALA A 616 4.86 -12.22 33.52
C ALA A 616 5.76 -11.01 33.25
N TRP A 617 6.00 -10.67 31.98
CA TRP A 617 6.88 -9.58 31.56
C TRP A 617 6.14 -8.47 30.78
N SER A 618 4.82 -8.39 30.88
CA SER A 618 4.01 -7.41 30.12
C SER A 618 4.22 -5.94 30.54
N HIS A 619 4.93 -5.69 31.64
CA HIS A 619 5.28 -4.33 32.09
C HIS A 619 6.72 -3.92 31.73
N GLU A 620 7.52 -4.82 31.15
CA GLU A 620 8.91 -4.56 30.76
C GLU A 620 8.99 -3.87 29.40
N GLU A 621 8.95 -2.54 29.39
CA GLU A 621 8.89 -1.75 28.14
C GLU A 621 10.04 -2.04 27.17
N HIS A 622 11.25 -2.23 27.67
CA HIS A 622 12.42 -2.52 26.83
C HIS A 622 12.31 -3.88 26.14
N LEU A 623 11.74 -4.89 26.80
CA LEU A 623 11.46 -6.19 26.19
C LEU A 623 10.35 -6.09 25.14
N ILE A 624 9.31 -5.30 25.40
CA ILE A 624 8.23 -5.05 24.43
C ILE A 624 8.79 -4.38 23.17
N ARG A 625 9.67 -3.37 23.32
CA ARG A 625 10.40 -2.76 22.19
C ARG A 625 11.23 -3.77 21.42
N ALA A 626 11.89 -4.69 22.12
CA ALA A 626 12.69 -5.72 21.49
C ALA A 626 11.85 -6.67 20.63
N ILE A 627 10.66 -7.04 21.10
CA ILE A 627 9.74 -7.88 20.36
C ILE A 627 9.09 -7.12 19.19
N ILE A 628 8.76 -5.84 19.37
CA ILE A 628 8.33 -4.96 18.28
C ILE A 628 9.42 -4.89 17.20
N CYS A 629 10.70 -4.72 17.59
CA CYS A 629 11.84 -4.74 16.67
C CYS A 629 11.91 -6.07 15.91
N TYR A 630 11.81 -7.21 16.60
CA TYR A 630 11.86 -8.53 15.97
C TYR A 630 10.77 -8.75 14.93
N GLY A 631 9.57 -8.26 15.23
CA GLY A 631 8.43 -8.31 14.34
C GLY A 631 8.60 -7.40 13.12
N LEU A 632 8.91 -6.13 13.34
CA LEU A 632 8.93 -5.10 12.31
C LEU A 632 10.20 -5.10 11.45
N TYR A 633 11.29 -5.72 11.91
CA TYR A 633 12.51 -5.88 11.12
C TYR A 633 12.23 -6.57 9.77
N PRO A 634 12.75 -6.08 8.64
CA PRO A 634 13.81 -5.07 8.47
C PRO A 634 13.32 -3.60 8.34
N GLY A 635 12.09 -3.29 8.74
CA GLY A 635 11.55 -1.92 8.80
C GLY A 635 12.29 -1.05 9.81
N LEU A 636 13.44 -0.51 9.41
CA LEU A 636 14.38 0.21 10.25
C LEU A 636 14.78 1.55 9.62
N SER A 637 14.84 2.59 10.46
CA SER A 637 15.33 3.92 10.11
C SER A 637 16.40 4.36 11.11
N SER A 638 17.54 4.87 10.62
CA SER A 638 18.56 5.50 11.45
C SER A 638 18.14 6.91 11.85
N VAL A 639 18.42 7.29 13.09
CA VAL A 639 18.28 8.66 13.60
C VAL A 639 19.65 9.35 13.51
N VAL A 640 19.74 10.35 12.64
CA VAL A 640 20.98 11.14 12.46
C VAL A 640 20.80 12.48 13.15
N HIS A 641 21.50 12.67 14.26
CA HIS A 641 21.48 13.91 15.04
C HIS A 641 22.31 15.03 14.40
N ASN A 642 21.69 16.21 14.29
CA ASN A 642 22.31 17.49 13.96
C ASN A 642 22.30 18.39 15.21
N GLU A 643 22.97 19.54 15.17
CA GLU A 643 23.11 20.44 16.34
C GLU A 643 21.79 20.88 16.98
N LYS A 644 20.70 21.00 16.20
CA LYS A 644 19.38 21.46 16.66
C LYS A 644 18.19 20.61 16.17
N SER A 645 18.44 19.52 15.46
CA SER A 645 17.40 18.69 14.85
C SER A 645 17.91 17.27 14.62
N PHE A 646 17.04 16.38 14.17
CA PHE A 646 17.46 15.09 13.63
C PHE A 646 16.93 14.90 12.21
N SER A 647 17.54 13.97 11.49
CA SER A 647 17.04 13.49 10.19
C SER A 647 16.95 11.98 10.22
N LEU A 648 15.95 11.43 9.54
CA LEU A 648 15.70 10.00 9.47
C LEU A 648 16.16 9.46 8.14
N LYS A 649 16.77 8.27 8.13
CA LYS A 649 17.20 7.61 6.90
C LYS A 649 16.91 6.12 6.90
N THR A 650 16.41 5.61 5.78
CA THR A 650 16.26 4.16 5.52
C THR A 650 17.31 3.67 4.53
N MET A 651 17.48 2.35 4.47
CA MET A 651 18.38 1.68 3.53
C MET A 651 18.02 1.94 2.07
N GLU A 652 16.73 1.89 1.78
CA GLU A 652 16.24 1.86 0.41
C GLU A 652 15.98 3.27 -0.14
N ASP A 653 15.50 4.21 0.69
CA ASP A 653 15.04 5.52 0.22
C ASP A 653 15.97 6.69 0.60
N GLY A 654 16.98 6.46 1.43
CA GLY A 654 17.76 7.55 2.01
C GLY A 654 16.91 8.35 2.98
N GLN A 655 16.80 9.67 2.80
CA GLN A 655 16.07 10.52 3.76
C GLN A 655 14.56 10.27 3.75
N VAL A 656 13.99 10.04 4.93
CA VAL A 656 12.55 9.83 5.15
C VAL A 656 12.00 10.79 6.19
N LEU A 657 10.68 10.90 6.27
CA LEU A 657 9.96 11.73 7.24
C LEU A 657 8.99 10.88 8.07
N LEU A 658 8.61 11.36 9.25
CA LEU A 658 7.50 10.77 10.00
C LEU A 658 6.19 11.38 9.54
N TYR A 659 5.13 10.57 9.48
CA TYR A 659 3.79 11.06 9.26
C TYR A 659 3.34 11.93 10.44
N SER A 660 2.53 12.95 10.19
CA SER A 660 2.20 13.95 11.22
C SER A 660 1.42 13.41 12.41
N ASN A 661 0.78 12.24 12.27
CA ASN A 661 0.05 11.56 13.33
C ASN A 661 0.96 10.70 14.24
N SER A 662 2.23 10.52 13.88
CA SER A 662 3.20 9.81 14.73
C SER A 662 3.57 10.67 15.92
N VAL A 663 3.64 10.05 17.10
CA VAL A 663 4.05 10.73 18.34
C VAL A 663 5.47 11.30 18.24
N ASN A 664 6.33 10.68 17.44
CA ASN A 664 7.72 11.09 17.25
C ASN A 664 7.88 12.26 16.25
N ALA A 665 6.83 12.64 15.52
CA ALA A 665 6.92 13.65 14.47
C ALA A 665 7.16 15.07 15.00
N ARG A 666 6.82 15.34 16.27
CA ARG A 666 6.96 16.66 16.91
C ARG A 666 8.10 16.74 17.94
N GLU A 667 8.76 15.62 18.18
CA GLU A 667 9.89 15.59 19.09
C GLU A 667 11.05 16.40 18.51
N SER A 668 11.71 17.18 19.36
CA SER A 668 12.89 17.96 18.94
C SER A 668 14.15 17.08 18.91
N LYS A 669 14.16 16.01 19.71
CA LYS A 669 15.24 15.03 19.84
C LYS A 669 14.65 13.66 20.17
N ILE A 670 15.15 12.63 19.51
CA ILE A 670 14.84 11.23 19.84
C ILE A 670 16.11 10.62 20.46
N PRO A 671 16.13 10.22 21.73
CA PRO A 671 17.34 9.79 22.42
C PRO A 671 17.84 8.38 22.04
N TYR A 672 17.45 7.88 20.87
CA TYR A 672 17.73 6.54 20.39
C TYR A 672 18.33 6.58 18.98
N PRO A 673 19.26 5.67 18.65
CA PRO A 673 19.93 5.64 17.34
C PRO A 673 19.01 5.14 16.22
N TRP A 674 17.95 4.40 16.55
CA TRP A 674 17.08 3.78 15.56
C TRP A 674 15.60 3.96 15.84
N LEU A 675 14.81 3.97 14.77
CA LEU A 675 13.37 3.79 14.79
C LEU A 675 13.02 2.54 14.00
N VAL A 676 12.20 1.65 14.56
CA VAL A 676 11.51 0.59 13.80
C VAL A 676 10.11 1.05 13.42
N PHE A 677 9.63 0.64 12.25
CA PHE A 677 8.35 1.06 11.70
C PHE A 677 7.64 -0.11 11.01
N ASN A 678 6.30 -0.09 11.00
CA ASN A 678 5.49 -1.09 10.33
C ASN A 678 5.30 -0.76 8.84
N GLU A 679 4.88 0.46 8.52
CA GLU A 679 4.62 0.88 7.15
C GLU A 679 5.39 2.15 6.77
N LYS A 680 5.96 2.11 5.57
CA LYS A 680 6.41 3.31 4.85
C LYS A 680 5.59 3.49 3.59
N ILE A 681 5.31 4.74 3.23
CA ILE A 681 4.53 5.08 2.04
C ILE A 681 5.10 6.31 1.35
N LYS A 682 5.25 6.23 0.03
CA LYS A 682 5.68 7.35 -0.81
C LYS A 682 4.47 8.10 -1.35
N VAL A 683 4.32 9.35 -0.93
CA VAL A 683 3.30 10.27 -1.46
C VAL A 683 4.01 11.39 -2.22
N ASN A 684 4.51 12.40 -1.49
CA ASN A 684 5.40 13.43 -2.06
C ASN A 684 6.86 13.18 -1.69
N ALA A 685 7.06 12.77 -0.44
CA ALA A 685 8.26 12.18 0.11
C ALA A 685 7.91 10.78 0.66
N VAL A 686 8.90 10.05 1.16
CA VAL A 686 8.70 8.78 1.86
C VAL A 686 8.40 9.09 3.32
N PHE A 687 7.23 8.64 3.77
CA PHE A 687 6.76 8.81 5.15
C PHE A 687 6.70 7.47 5.87
N LEU A 688 7.19 7.42 7.10
CA LEU A 688 6.97 6.33 8.04
C LEU A 688 5.67 6.64 8.81
N ARG A 689 4.69 5.73 8.78
CA ARG A 689 3.37 5.96 9.39
C ARG A 689 3.38 5.90 10.91
N ASP A 690 4.16 4.98 11.43
CA ASP A 690 4.29 4.66 12.84
C ASP A 690 5.77 4.39 13.14
N SER A 691 6.16 4.55 14.39
CA SER A 691 7.54 4.35 14.79
C SER A 691 7.69 3.94 16.25
N THR A 692 8.78 3.24 16.56
CA THR A 692 9.22 2.97 17.92
C THR A 692 10.72 3.09 18.01
N ALA A 693 11.18 3.90 18.94
CA ALA A 693 12.58 4.11 19.20
C ALA A 693 13.22 2.89 19.89
N ILE A 694 14.38 2.44 19.39
CA ILE A 694 15.10 1.26 19.91
C ILE A 694 16.60 1.53 20.03
N SER A 695 17.24 0.79 20.93
CA SER A 695 18.69 0.85 21.17
C SER A 695 19.46 -0.11 20.25
N ASP A 696 20.79 -0.08 20.35
CA ASP A 696 21.68 -0.94 19.57
C ASP A 696 21.65 -2.38 20.05
N SER A 697 21.58 -2.57 21.37
CA SER A 697 21.44 -3.88 21.99
C SER A 697 20.17 -4.57 21.53
N VAL A 698 19.06 -3.83 21.43
CA VAL A 698 17.80 -4.32 20.85
C VAL A 698 18.00 -4.75 19.40
N LEU A 699 18.62 -3.89 18.57
CA LEU A 699 18.81 -4.19 17.16
C LEU A 699 19.75 -5.38 16.94
N LEU A 700 20.84 -5.50 17.70
CA LEU A 700 21.78 -6.63 17.62
C LEU A 700 21.11 -7.95 18.04
N LEU A 701 20.35 -7.95 19.14
CA LEU A 701 19.75 -9.16 19.67
C LEU A 701 18.46 -9.57 18.95
N PHE A 702 17.68 -8.63 18.43
CA PHE A 702 16.36 -8.90 17.83
C PHE A 702 16.22 -8.50 16.36
N GLY A 703 17.26 -7.93 15.75
CA GLY A 703 17.33 -7.64 14.32
C GLY A 703 17.67 -8.86 13.47
N GLY A 704 18.40 -8.62 12.38
CA GLY A 704 18.80 -9.64 11.42
C GLY A 704 20.04 -10.44 11.82
N SER A 705 20.49 -11.31 10.92
CA SER A 705 21.68 -12.12 11.13
C SER A 705 22.94 -11.26 11.26
N ILE A 706 23.74 -11.54 12.30
CA ILE A 706 25.03 -10.90 12.56
C ILE A 706 26.14 -11.73 11.90
N SER A 707 27.11 -11.04 11.29
CA SER A 707 28.33 -11.63 10.75
C SER A 707 29.57 -10.91 11.29
N LYS A 708 30.70 -11.62 11.44
CA LYS A 708 31.99 -11.00 11.80
C LYS A 708 32.47 -10.10 10.66
N GLY A 709 32.91 -8.90 11.00
CA GLY A 709 33.50 -7.93 10.09
C GLY A 709 34.97 -8.20 9.81
N ASP A 710 35.66 -7.18 9.28
CA ASP A 710 37.07 -7.32 8.83
C ASP A 710 38.10 -7.22 9.96
N ILE A 711 37.69 -6.75 11.15
CA ILE A 711 38.53 -6.59 12.34
C ILE A 711 37.84 -7.17 13.57
N ASP A 712 38.60 -7.48 14.62
CA ASP A 712 38.05 -7.93 15.89
C ASP A 712 37.18 -6.82 16.50
N GLY A 713 36.03 -7.20 17.09
CA GLY A 713 35.06 -6.23 17.61
C GLY A 713 34.14 -5.58 16.55
N HIS A 714 34.29 -5.93 15.27
CA HIS A 714 33.42 -5.45 14.20
C HIS A 714 32.32 -6.47 13.86
N LEU A 715 31.06 -6.06 14.01
CA LEU A 715 29.88 -6.82 13.61
C LEU A 715 29.18 -6.17 12.41
N LYS A 716 28.69 -7.00 11.50
CA LYS A 716 27.97 -6.58 10.28
C LYS A 716 26.58 -7.20 10.22
N MET A 717 25.60 -6.41 9.81
CA MET A 717 24.23 -6.85 9.51
C MET A 717 23.80 -6.33 8.13
N LEU A 718 22.83 -7.00 7.49
CA LEU A 718 22.33 -6.65 6.14
C LEU A 718 23.47 -6.54 5.10
N GLY A 719 24.35 -7.54 5.05
CA GLY A 719 25.47 -7.55 4.09
C GLY A 719 26.53 -6.48 4.33
N GLY A 720 26.60 -5.91 5.54
CA GLY A 720 27.53 -4.83 5.90
C GLY A 720 26.96 -3.43 5.70
N TYR A 721 25.65 -3.31 5.47
CA TYR A 721 24.99 -2.01 5.46
C TYR A 721 24.95 -1.37 6.86
N LEU A 722 24.74 -2.20 7.89
CA LEU A 722 24.86 -1.80 9.29
C LEU A 722 26.17 -2.36 9.84
N GLU A 723 27.01 -1.48 10.33
CA GLU A 723 28.30 -1.80 10.93
C GLU A 723 28.33 -1.35 12.39
N PHE A 724 28.71 -2.26 13.28
CA PHE A 724 28.78 -2.04 14.72
C PHE A 724 30.23 -2.27 15.16
N PHE A 725 30.81 -1.29 15.84
CA PHE A 725 32.17 -1.33 16.35
C PHE A 725 32.14 -1.28 17.86
N MET A 726 32.70 -2.31 18.50
CA MET A 726 32.76 -2.45 19.96
C MET A 726 34.02 -3.21 20.37
N GLU A 727 34.24 -3.37 21.66
CA GLU A 727 35.33 -4.22 22.15
C GLU A 727 35.12 -5.68 21.71
N PRO A 728 36.20 -6.42 21.35
CA PRO A 728 36.10 -7.80 20.87
C PRO A 728 35.27 -8.71 21.77
N ASP A 729 35.48 -8.64 23.09
CA ASP A 729 34.78 -9.48 24.07
C ASP A 729 33.25 -9.20 24.07
N ILE A 730 32.86 -7.93 23.89
CA ILE A 730 31.46 -7.53 23.80
C ILE A 730 30.84 -8.05 22.49
N ALA A 731 31.58 -7.95 21.38
CA ALA A 731 31.12 -8.46 20.08
C ALA A 731 30.90 -9.98 20.12
N GLU A 732 31.82 -10.73 20.74
CA GLU A 732 31.67 -12.18 20.92
C GLU A 732 30.50 -12.52 21.85
N THR A 733 30.29 -11.73 22.90
CA THR A 733 29.14 -11.88 23.81
C THR A 733 27.82 -11.73 23.05
N TYR A 734 27.65 -10.66 22.26
CA TYR A 734 26.43 -10.48 21.44
C TYR A 734 26.22 -11.63 20.44
N GLN A 735 27.30 -12.15 19.84
CA GLN A 735 27.20 -13.29 18.93
C GLN A 735 26.76 -14.57 19.63
N SER A 736 27.30 -14.86 20.82
CA SER A 736 26.87 -16.04 21.59
C SER A 736 25.43 -15.91 22.04
N LEU A 737 25.06 -14.77 22.63
CA LEU A 737 23.71 -14.51 23.10
C LEU A 737 22.69 -14.57 21.97
N ARG A 738 23.01 -14.01 20.79
CA ARG A 738 22.11 -14.08 19.64
C ARG A 738 21.91 -15.53 19.16
N ARG A 739 22.97 -16.32 19.10
CA ARG A 739 22.87 -17.74 18.73
C ARG A 739 22.02 -18.52 19.74
N GLU A 740 22.28 -18.36 21.03
CA GLU A 740 21.52 -19.02 22.10
C GLU A 740 20.05 -18.58 22.11
N LEU A 741 19.78 -17.30 21.80
CA LEU A 741 18.42 -16.77 21.62
C LEU A 741 17.69 -17.41 20.43
N ASP A 742 18.35 -17.50 19.28
CA ASP A 742 17.79 -18.14 18.08
C ASP A 742 17.53 -19.63 18.33
N GLU A 743 18.43 -20.32 19.06
CA GLU A 743 18.26 -21.71 19.48
C GLU A 743 17.08 -21.89 20.45
N LEU A 744 16.92 -20.99 21.43
CA LEU A 744 15.77 -20.98 22.34
C LEU A 744 14.46 -20.85 21.56
N ILE A 745 14.37 -19.87 20.65
CA ILE A 745 13.17 -19.63 19.83
C ILE A 745 12.85 -20.88 18.98
N GLN A 746 13.84 -21.44 18.29
CA GLN A 746 13.68 -22.66 17.49
C GLN A 746 13.20 -23.84 18.33
N THR A 747 13.82 -24.06 19.49
CA THR A 747 13.50 -25.18 20.39
C THR A 747 12.08 -25.05 20.95
N LYS A 748 11.67 -23.83 21.33
CA LYS A 748 10.32 -23.54 21.80
C LYS A 748 9.26 -23.68 20.70
N LEU A 749 9.57 -23.31 19.46
CA LEU A 749 8.65 -23.51 18.33
C LEU A 749 8.45 -24.99 17.97
N LEU A 750 9.53 -25.79 18.07
CA LEU A 750 9.47 -27.24 17.90
C LEU A 750 8.75 -27.94 19.07
N ASN A 751 8.89 -27.40 20.29
CA ASN A 751 8.27 -27.91 21.50
C ASN A 751 7.42 -26.82 22.19
N PRO A 752 6.18 -26.54 21.71
CA PRO A 752 5.38 -25.39 22.17
C PRO A 752 5.12 -25.37 23.68
N ARG A 753 4.99 -26.56 24.30
CA ARG A 753 4.76 -26.73 25.74
C ARG A 753 6.03 -26.68 26.60
N MET A 754 7.21 -26.48 25.99
CA MET A 754 8.47 -26.38 26.72
C MET A 754 8.45 -25.17 27.64
N ASP A 755 8.83 -25.34 28.91
CA ASP A 755 8.99 -24.22 29.81
C ASP A 755 10.30 -23.47 29.53
N ILE A 756 10.23 -22.13 29.47
CA ILE A 756 11.38 -21.26 29.22
C ILE A 756 12.17 -20.94 30.49
N HIS A 757 11.70 -21.34 31.69
CA HIS A 757 12.43 -21.13 32.95
C HIS A 757 13.83 -21.78 32.95
N ALA A 758 14.04 -22.86 32.19
CA ALA A 758 15.37 -23.46 32.02
C ALA A 758 16.40 -22.51 31.38
N TYR A 759 15.94 -21.45 30.72
CA TYR A 759 16.76 -20.43 30.07
C TYR A 759 16.76 -19.09 30.84
N HIS A 760 16.41 -19.11 32.13
CA HIS A 760 16.29 -17.89 32.94
C HIS A 760 17.56 -17.02 32.94
N GLU A 761 18.75 -17.62 32.95
CA GLU A 761 20.02 -16.88 32.91
C GLU A 761 20.18 -16.11 31.59
N LEU A 762 19.93 -16.76 30.46
CA LEU A 762 19.94 -16.14 29.13
C LEU A 762 18.92 -15.00 29.05
N LEU A 763 17.69 -15.23 29.50
CA LEU A 763 16.63 -14.22 29.50
C LEU A 763 16.98 -13.03 30.39
N SER A 764 17.60 -13.26 31.53
CA SER A 764 18.05 -12.21 32.44
C SER A 764 19.18 -11.39 31.84
N ALA A 765 20.15 -12.05 31.17
CA ALA A 765 21.24 -11.37 30.47
C ALA A 765 20.70 -10.48 29.32
N ILE A 766 19.77 -11.00 28.52
CA ILE A 766 19.12 -10.23 27.44
C ILE A 766 18.37 -9.03 28.01
N ARG A 767 17.59 -9.22 29.07
CA ARG A 767 16.84 -8.13 29.72
C ARG A 767 17.76 -7.04 30.23
N LEU A 768 18.84 -7.41 30.93
CA LEU A 768 19.82 -6.47 31.45
C LEU A 768 20.49 -5.65 30.33
N LEU A 769 20.90 -6.30 29.24
CA LEU A 769 21.51 -5.60 28.11
C LEU A 769 20.55 -4.63 27.44
N VAL A 770 19.29 -5.02 27.27
CA VAL A 770 18.28 -4.21 26.58
C VAL A 770 17.76 -3.06 27.46
N SER A 771 17.78 -3.19 28.79
CA SER A 771 17.37 -2.12 29.73
C SER A 771 18.49 -1.13 30.04
N GLU A 772 19.74 -1.59 30.15
CA GLU A 772 20.89 -0.75 30.57
C GLU A 772 21.64 -0.08 29.40
N ASP A 773 21.19 -0.28 28.17
CA ASP A 773 21.79 0.34 26.99
C ASP A 773 21.56 1.85 26.95
N LYS A 774 22.63 2.61 27.20
CA LYS A 774 22.61 4.08 27.24
C LYS A 774 22.45 4.74 25.87
N CYS A 775 22.43 3.98 24.78
CA CYS A 775 22.32 4.50 23.41
C CYS A 775 23.48 5.45 23.04
N ASP A 776 24.65 5.32 23.70
CA ASP A 776 25.85 6.14 23.47
C ASP A 776 26.66 5.71 22.23
N GLY A 777 26.20 4.67 21.53
CA GLY A 777 26.87 4.10 20.36
C GLY A 777 27.05 5.11 19.22
N LYS A 778 28.24 5.12 18.61
CA LYS A 778 28.52 5.91 17.40
C LYS A 778 28.45 5.01 16.16
N PHE A 779 27.34 5.09 15.44
CA PHE A 779 27.11 4.31 14.20
C PHE A 779 27.66 5.04 12.97
N VAL A 780 28.25 4.28 12.05
CA VAL A 780 28.68 4.80 10.76
C VAL A 780 27.78 4.22 9.67
N PHE A 781 26.87 5.06 9.18
CA PHE A 781 26.09 4.79 7.99
C PHE A 781 26.99 4.82 6.74
N GLY A 782 27.07 3.73 5.99
CA GLY A 782 27.55 3.73 4.60
C GLY A 782 29.07 3.81 4.37
N ARG A 783 29.89 3.14 5.19
CA ARG A 783 31.32 2.96 4.88
C ARG A 783 31.52 1.62 4.14
N GLN A 784 31.88 1.65 2.86
CA GLN A 784 32.40 0.45 2.21
C GLN A 784 33.78 0.13 2.77
N VAL A 785 33.98 -1.06 3.32
CA VAL A 785 35.31 -1.54 3.69
C VAL A 785 36.07 -1.97 2.42
N LEU A 786 37.19 -1.30 2.16
CA LEU A 786 38.22 -1.80 1.25
C LEU A 786 38.79 -3.09 1.86
N LYS A 787 38.53 -4.23 1.21
CA LYS A 787 39.07 -5.53 1.62
C LYS A 787 40.60 -5.48 1.63
N PRO A 788 41.29 -5.90 2.71
CA PRO A 788 42.71 -6.20 2.65
C PRO A 788 42.92 -7.52 1.92
N SER A 789 43.68 -7.52 0.82
CA SER A 789 44.02 -8.73 0.09
C SER A 789 45.08 -9.54 0.86
N LYS A 790 44.73 -10.77 1.25
CA LYS A 790 45.69 -11.81 1.61
C LYS A 790 46.47 -12.24 0.35
N ILE A 791 47.78 -12.45 0.54
CA ILE A 791 48.73 -12.91 -0.47
C ILE A 791 48.61 -14.42 -0.72
N SER A 792 48.95 -14.83 -1.96
CA SER A 792 49.18 -16.17 -2.53
C SER A 792 47.93 -16.89 -3.06
N VAL A 793 47.87 -17.50 -4.26
CA VAL A 793 48.88 -18.24 -5.05
C VAL A 793 48.60 -18.07 -6.57
N ILE A 794 49.67 -18.18 -7.37
CA ILE A 794 49.73 -18.12 -8.85
C ILE A 794 48.89 -19.22 -9.51
N SER A 795 48.03 -18.87 -10.48
CA SER A 795 47.78 -19.70 -11.68
C SER A 795 47.20 -18.89 -12.86
N THR A 796 47.96 -18.93 -13.96
CA THR A 796 47.62 -18.90 -15.41
C THR A 796 46.49 -18.01 -15.96
N GLN A 797 46.89 -17.12 -16.89
CA GLN A 797 46.03 -16.40 -17.86
C GLN A 797 45.18 -17.36 -18.71
N PRO A 798 44.06 -16.88 -19.30
CA PRO A 798 44.17 -16.37 -20.68
C PRO A 798 43.31 -15.14 -21.04
N ALA A 799 43.85 -14.43 -22.04
CA ALA A 799 43.20 -13.71 -23.14
C ALA A 799 42.60 -12.30 -22.93
N LEU A 800 43.22 -11.35 -23.65
CA LEU A 800 42.67 -10.08 -24.11
C LEU A 800 41.27 -10.27 -24.74
N MET A 801 40.29 -9.47 -24.32
CA MET A 801 39.17 -9.09 -25.18
C MET A 801 38.91 -7.58 -25.11
N SER A 802 38.91 -7.00 -26.32
CA SER A 802 38.54 -5.69 -26.82
C SER A 802 37.75 -4.72 -25.92
N ARG A 803 38.32 -3.52 -25.78
CA ARG A 803 37.58 -2.28 -25.55
C ARG A 803 36.76 -1.95 -26.80
N THR A 804 35.45 -2.18 -26.75
CA THR A 804 34.38 -1.38 -27.38
C THR A 804 33.13 -2.26 -27.46
N GLU A 805 32.12 -1.99 -26.65
CA GLU A 805 30.73 -2.07 -27.10
C GLU A 805 29.83 -1.32 -26.11
N SER A 806 29.22 -0.28 -26.66
CA SER A 806 28.36 0.68 -25.97
C SER A 806 26.91 0.23 -26.17
N GLY A 807 26.23 -0.15 -25.08
CA GLY A 807 24.77 -0.32 -25.05
C GLY A 807 24.04 1.02 -24.80
N PRO A 808 22.74 1.13 -25.17
CA PRO A 808 22.03 2.40 -25.17
C PRO A 808 21.54 2.77 -23.76
N GLY A 809 22.33 3.56 -23.04
CA GLY A 809 22.00 3.92 -21.66
C GLY A 809 22.92 4.94 -20.99
N GLY A 810 23.48 5.90 -21.73
CA GLY A 810 23.90 7.22 -21.24
C GLY A 810 24.60 7.36 -19.88
N ASP A 811 25.71 6.65 -19.62
CA ASP A 811 26.63 7.01 -18.54
C ASP A 811 27.36 8.33 -18.87
N ASN A 812 26.88 9.44 -18.31
CA ASN A 812 27.52 10.74 -18.45
C ASN A 812 28.48 10.96 -17.27
N SER A 813 29.79 10.92 -17.50
CA SER A 813 30.81 11.12 -16.45
C SER A 813 30.59 12.42 -15.65
N LYS A 814 29.98 13.46 -16.26
CA LYS A 814 29.58 14.68 -15.54
C LYS A 814 28.50 14.44 -14.48
N SER A 815 27.49 13.62 -14.77
CA SER A 815 26.43 13.32 -13.80
C SER A 815 26.95 12.40 -12.71
N GLN A 816 27.78 11.41 -13.05
CA GLN A 816 28.42 10.53 -12.07
C GLN A 816 29.30 11.32 -11.08
N LEU A 817 30.14 12.24 -11.56
CA LEU A 817 30.96 13.10 -10.69
C LEU A 817 30.11 14.00 -9.80
N GLN A 818 29.05 14.59 -10.35
CA GLN A 818 28.15 15.45 -9.59
C GLN A 818 27.39 14.67 -8.50
N THR A 819 26.89 13.48 -8.82
CA THR A 819 26.23 12.59 -7.86
C THR A 819 27.19 12.17 -6.75
N LEU A 820 28.44 11.83 -7.10
CA LEU A 820 29.46 11.41 -6.13
C LEU A 820 29.84 12.53 -5.16
N LEU A 821 30.03 13.75 -5.67
CA LEU A 821 30.34 14.92 -4.84
C LEU A 821 29.16 15.32 -3.94
N THR A 822 27.93 15.25 -4.47
CA THR A 822 26.71 15.58 -3.73
C THR A 822 26.44 14.57 -2.60
N ARG A 823 26.62 13.27 -2.86
CA ARG A 823 26.51 12.21 -1.83
C ARG A 823 27.55 12.36 -0.73
N SER A 824 28.72 12.91 -1.06
CA SER A 824 29.80 13.19 -0.11
C SER A 824 29.66 14.54 0.61
N GLY A 825 28.58 15.30 0.38
CA GLY A 825 28.31 16.58 1.05
C GLY A 825 29.03 17.81 0.48
N TYR A 826 29.62 17.72 -0.72
CA TYR A 826 30.31 18.84 -1.39
C TYR A 826 29.45 19.53 -2.45
N ALA A 827 29.81 20.77 -2.79
CA ALA A 827 29.16 21.54 -3.85
C ALA A 827 29.39 20.94 -5.25
N ALA A 828 28.48 21.22 -6.18
CA ALA A 828 28.54 20.70 -7.55
C ALA A 828 29.80 21.18 -8.30
N PRO A 829 30.38 20.33 -9.18
CA PRO A 829 31.61 20.67 -9.91
C PRO A 829 31.39 21.76 -10.97
N ILE A 830 32.32 22.70 -11.06
CA ILE A 830 32.30 23.83 -12.01
C ILE A 830 33.26 23.54 -13.17
N TYR A 831 32.84 23.80 -14.41
CA TYR A 831 33.67 23.52 -15.59
C TYR A 831 34.10 24.82 -16.28
N LYS A 832 35.40 24.98 -16.50
CA LYS A 832 35.98 26.06 -17.30
C LYS A 832 36.57 25.50 -18.58
N THR A 833 36.01 25.87 -19.73
CA THR A 833 36.40 25.34 -21.04
C THR A 833 37.06 26.43 -21.88
N ARG A 834 38.26 26.15 -22.41
CA ARG A 834 39.01 27.05 -23.30
C ARG A 834 39.18 26.42 -24.68
N GLN A 835 39.08 27.24 -25.72
CA GLN A 835 39.39 26.84 -27.09
C GLN A 835 40.89 27.04 -27.36
N LEU A 836 41.53 26.02 -27.90
CA LEU A 836 42.95 25.99 -28.24
C LEU A 836 43.17 26.47 -29.68
N LYS A 837 44.41 26.85 -30.00
CA LYS A 837 44.82 27.40 -31.32
C LYS A 837 44.58 26.41 -32.49
N ASN A 838 44.39 25.12 -32.21
CA ASN A 838 44.13 24.07 -33.18
C ASN A 838 42.63 23.71 -33.33
N ASN A 839 41.71 24.60 -32.95
CA ASN A 839 40.24 24.39 -32.95
C ASN A 839 39.71 23.26 -32.04
N GLN A 840 40.52 22.75 -31.11
CA GLN A 840 40.06 21.82 -30.07
C GLN A 840 39.70 22.57 -28.79
N PHE A 841 38.83 21.98 -27.97
CA PHE A 841 38.42 22.50 -26.68
C PHE A 841 39.06 21.68 -25.56
N ARG A 842 39.56 22.33 -24.52
CA ARG A 842 40.03 21.66 -23.32
C ARG A 842 39.29 22.23 -22.12
N ALA A 843 38.78 21.36 -21.25
CA ALA A 843 38.04 21.75 -20.06
C ALA A 843 38.82 21.41 -18.78
N THR A 844 38.65 22.25 -17.78
CA THR A 844 39.10 22.00 -16.41
C THR A 844 37.87 21.94 -15.52
N VAL A 845 37.75 20.88 -14.72
CA VAL A 845 36.73 20.74 -13.69
C VAL A 845 37.28 21.18 -12.34
N GLU A 846 36.53 22.01 -11.63
CA GLU A 846 36.89 22.56 -10.33
C GLU A 846 35.87 22.11 -9.27
N PHE A 847 36.34 21.54 -8.17
CA PHE A 847 35.51 21.20 -7.01
C PHE A 847 36.39 21.14 -5.75
N ASN A 848 35.85 21.59 -4.61
CA ASN A 848 36.55 21.57 -3.31
C ASN A 848 38.01 22.11 -3.34
N GLY A 849 38.26 23.19 -4.09
CA GLY A 849 39.59 23.79 -4.25
C GLY A 849 40.54 23.04 -5.19
N MET A 850 40.13 21.89 -5.72
CA MET A 850 40.88 21.12 -6.72
C MET A 850 40.51 21.55 -8.13
N GLN A 851 41.48 21.49 -9.05
CA GLN A 851 41.27 21.72 -10.48
C GLN A 851 41.89 20.57 -11.27
N ILE A 852 41.09 19.83 -12.01
CA ILE A 852 41.52 18.68 -12.82
C ILE A 852 41.23 18.98 -14.28
N MET A 853 42.25 18.86 -15.12
CA MET A 853 42.19 19.24 -16.53
C MET A 853 42.07 18.00 -17.41
N GLY A 854 41.04 17.96 -18.26
CA GLY A 854 40.85 16.91 -19.24
C GLY A 854 41.70 17.08 -20.49
N GLN A 855 41.64 16.10 -21.39
CA GLN A 855 42.31 16.14 -22.67
C GLN A 855 41.62 17.08 -23.67
N PRO A 856 42.33 17.57 -24.71
CA PRO A 856 41.71 18.34 -25.78
C PRO A 856 40.74 17.46 -26.57
N CYS A 857 39.52 17.94 -26.78
CA CYS A 857 38.49 17.26 -27.56
C CYS A 857 37.91 18.16 -28.64
N ASN A 858 37.26 17.57 -29.63
CA ASN A 858 36.76 18.27 -30.80
C ASN A 858 35.55 19.19 -30.52
N ASN A 859 34.88 19.03 -29.37
CA ASN A 859 33.82 19.95 -28.94
C ASN A 859 33.82 20.17 -27.42
N LYS A 860 33.24 21.31 -27.00
CA LYS A 860 33.15 21.72 -25.59
C LYS A 860 32.51 20.65 -24.68
N LYS A 861 31.45 19.98 -25.15
CA LYS A 861 30.72 18.98 -24.35
C LYS A 861 31.56 17.72 -24.10
N SER A 862 32.33 17.28 -25.10
CA SER A 862 33.28 16.17 -24.96
C SER A 862 34.45 16.51 -24.03
N ALA A 863 34.99 17.72 -24.13
CA ALA A 863 36.09 18.17 -23.28
C ALA A 863 35.68 18.21 -21.79
N GLU A 864 34.45 18.66 -21.50
CA GLU A 864 33.93 18.66 -20.12
C GLU A 864 33.61 17.25 -19.60
N LYS A 865 33.18 16.33 -20.46
CA LYS A 865 33.01 14.92 -20.07
C LYS A 865 34.33 14.24 -19.76
N ASP A 866 35.34 14.52 -20.57
CA ASP A 866 36.70 14.00 -20.38
C ASP A 866 37.31 14.51 -19.07
N ALA A 867 37.22 15.81 -18.81
CA ALA A 867 37.65 16.38 -17.52
C ALA A 867 36.90 15.77 -16.33
N ALA A 868 35.60 15.46 -16.48
CA ALA A 868 34.84 14.78 -15.44
C ALA A 868 35.27 13.31 -15.24
N ALA A 869 35.61 12.62 -16.33
CA ALA A 869 36.12 11.25 -16.29
C ALA A 869 37.50 11.18 -15.62
N GLU A 870 38.40 12.11 -15.94
CA GLU A 870 39.71 12.23 -15.27
C GLU A 870 39.55 12.53 -13.78
N ALA A 871 38.62 13.42 -13.41
CA ALA A 871 38.32 13.68 -12.01
C ALA A 871 37.73 12.47 -11.28
N LEU A 872 36.85 11.70 -11.93
CA LEU A 872 36.33 10.46 -11.39
C LEU A 872 37.43 9.40 -11.22
N GLN A 873 38.32 9.27 -12.21
CA GLN A 873 39.42 8.32 -12.17
C GLN A 873 40.46 8.68 -11.10
N TRP A 874 40.69 9.98 -10.90
CA TRP A 874 41.52 10.48 -9.80
C TRP A 874 40.88 10.19 -8.43
N LEU A 875 39.58 10.44 -8.27
CA LEU A 875 38.84 10.17 -7.03
C LEU A 875 38.68 8.67 -6.72
N MET A 876 38.60 7.83 -7.75
CA MET A 876 38.40 6.38 -7.62
C MET A 876 39.71 5.56 -7.69
N GLY A 877 40.87 6.21 -7.74
CA GLY A 877 42.18 5.57 -7.61
C GLY A 877 42.64 4.78 -8.84
N GLY A 878 42.89 5.44 -9.96
CA GLY A 878 43.48 4.83 -11.17
C GLY A 878 45.01 4.92 -11.28
N THR A 879 45.69 3.77 -11.22
CA THR A 879 47.02 3.43 -11.76
C THR A 879 48.10 4.54 -11.84
N GLN A 880 48.73 4.88 -10.70
CA GLN A 880 50.14 5.34 -10.69
C GLN A 880 50.90 4.67 -9.54
N THR A 881 51.99 4.01 -9.90
CA THR A 881 52.93 3.33 -9.00
C THR A 881 53.90 4.34 -8.39
N GLY A 882 53.84 4.56 -7.08
CA GLY A 882 54.80 5.43 -6.38
C GLY A 882 54.54 5.55 -4.88
N HIS A 883 55.62 5.67 -4.11
CA HIS A 883 55.71 5.58 -2.64
C HIS A 883 55.19 6.81 -1.87
N GLU A 884 54.17 7.52 -2.38
CA GLU A 884 53.57 8.71 -1.72
C GLU A 884 52.07 8.51 -1.39
N TYR A 885 51.71 7.34 -0.85
CA TYR A 885 50.31 6.98 -0.62
C TYR A 885 49.71 7.45 0.72
N VAL A 886 50.42 8.26 1.52
CA VAL A 886 49.99 8.62 2.89
C VAL A 886 49.26 9.98 2.98
N ASN A 887 49.09 10.75 1.90
CA ASN A 887 48.57 12.12 2.00
C ASN A 887 47.31 12.50 1.19
N HIS A 888 46.63 11.57 0.49
CA HIS A 888 45.57 11.98 -0.44
C HIS A 888 44.12 11.95 0.06
N MET A 889 43.78 11.17 1.10
CA MET A 889 42.44 11.26 1.75
C MET A 889 42.41 12.18 2.97
N SER A 890 43.56 12.59 3.51
CA SER A 890 43.63 13.53 4.64
C SER A 890 43.31 14.98 4.25
N MET A 891 43.40 15.34 2.95
CA MET A 891 43.08 16.68 2.46
C MET A 891 41.58 16.98 2.34
N LEU A 892 40.70 15.98 2.27
CA LEU A 892 39.25 16.21 2.21
C LEU A 892 38.62 16.47 3.60
N VAL A 893 39.35 16.22 4.69
CA VAL A 893 38.86 16.30 6.08
C VAL A 893 39.24 17.61 6.79
N LYS A 894 40.16 18.42 6.26
CA LYS A 894 40.52 19.70 6.89
C LYS A 894 39.60 20.85 6.45
N LYS A 895 38.63 21.21 7.32
CA LYS A 895 38.04 22.55 7.34
C LYS A 895 39.17 23.58 7.49
N SER A 896 39.39 24.41 6.47
CA SER A 896 40.19 25.63 6.59
C SER A 896 39.48 26.60 7.55
N LYS A 897 39.90 26.64 8.82
CA LYS A 897 39.80 27.87 9.61
C LYS A 897 40.77 28.87 9.00
N LYS A 898 40.25 29.94 8.40
CA LYS A 898 41.03 31.15 8.13
C LYS A 898 40.39 32.31 8.88
N ASP A 899 41.24 32.90 9.71
CA ASP A 899 41.01 34.09 10.50
C ASP A 899 40.58 35.28 9.63
N HIS A 900 39.63 36.06 10.15
CA HIS A 900 39.50 37.47 9.81
C HIS A 900 39.37 38.26 11.12
N TYR A 901 40.43 39.00 11.41
CA TYR A 901 40.35 40.32 12.06
C TYR A 901 39.53 41.28 11.18
#